data_AF-A0A1Q3E2W6-F1
#
_entry.id   AF-A0A1Q3E2W6-F1
#
_cell.length_a   1.000
_cell.length_b   1.000
_cell.length_c   1.000
_cell.angle_alpha   90.00
_cell.angle_beta   90.00
_cell.angle_gamma   90.00
#
_symmetry.space_group_name_H-M   'P 1'
#
loop_
_entity.id
_entity.type
_entity.pdbx_description
1 polymer ?
#
loop_
_entity_poly.entity_id
_entity_poly.type
_entity_poly.pdbx_seq_one_letter_code
_entity_poly.pdbx_strand_id
1 'polypeptide(L)'
;MLRTTVIKSAYRARQLSSPFSNAISIYNRRSPSAQSPRFSTTTASKPSISTLSGQTIILLSAASLISGFAGYSLANRHDTEAVPRKPQYGSREDCTRAVEELKKTFADDEDAVSTNADDLYSHGFSVNDHHPGTSHTVVMYPTCTDDVVKIVKIATKYRIPIIPYSGGTSLEGQFRGYSSGGICLDMSRMNKIIEIHEADSDLVCQPGVCWSDINDTLHDQGIPLFFPLDPAPTATIGGMLSTGCSGTNAVRYGTGKAEWFLNATVVLPSGEVIKTRRRSRKSSAGFDTTKLFIGAEGTLGIVTEVTIRLTPVLPTTVAVVHFPDVRKATEAVREVMLSGVGIQCVELMDDLCMHALNKYGQSENSWPEKDTLLFKFQGHDQASLSESGRVVEEIVARHGGFGFKFAKDDQQAADLWSTRKNALYACLALVNGSRAWSTDVCVPVSKLSELVYETKKDLASTGIVAPIAGHAGDGNFHASLLIRNEEELRIAKDVVSRMVHRAIALDGTCTGEHGVGIGKKEYLVEELGAGTTLLVSSIPGSYILMILRMARRTDLMKVSKDIHYGYAFNSDHEVLKERSERRRTQGARDALFKDSIELYRNFNVQSVKNSVFGDARQRGSTEFRFQQPSLTWVPVKELPEWPSNVEAHPLLVIDYQLLKAGDETEINRLWEAGTNLGFWYLKNHGAEQDFVAMWGMGEEVFKLPLEEKMKYEQGDEGLSFGYKAVGHYIVDAAGNPDPVEGVNVAKDDALSYPKVSRREYPTVINELMGPVVTPFVEKCVDISNTMIGIFNDKLGLPEGALAKLHGRNDFSASETRTIKAPANLTPGKLAIGGHTDFGTLSLLVNNLGGLQVLPPGTSEWSYVRPLPGHMICNVGDTLTMFSGGLLNSNIHRVVPPPGSQSKHDRWSQVYFTRPADNAPLLPLLESPIISEAFNKLSPERQASLSPGVTSWDWFTRRQKNYRTKNHKGADTWAANRGTEHGRA
;
A
#
# COMPACT_ATOMS: atom_id res chain seq x y z
N MET A 1 -48.89 26.79 -15.25
CA MET A 1 -48.82 27.15 -16.69
C MET A 1 -47.79 28.26 -16.86
N LEU A 2 -46.98 28.25 -17.94
CA LEU A 2 -46.35 29.40 -18.65
C LEU A 2 -45.58 30.48 -17.82
N ARG A 3 -44.39 30.99 -18.19
CA ARG A 3 -43.44 30.67 -19.30
C ARG A 3 -42.05 31.31 -19.02
N THR A 4 -41.02 30.89 -19.78
CA THR A 4 -39.60 31.30 -19.65
C THR A 4 -39.17 32.42 -20.61
N THR A 5 -38.23 33.31 -20.20
CA THR A 5 -37.40 34.23 -21.05
C THR A 5 -36.10 34.60 -20.28
N VAL A 6 -34.90 34.05 -20.54
CA VAL A 6 -33.87 34.38 -21.58
C VAL A 6 -32.94 35.60 -21.30
N ILE A 7 -31.81 35.33 -20.61
CA ILE A 7 -30.37 35.43 -21.05
C ILE A 7 -29.79 36.72 -21.74
N LYS A 8 -28.50 37.05 -21.40
CA LYS A 8 -27.50 38.01 -22.01
C LYS A 8 -27.68 39.52 -21.70
N SER A 9 -26.66 40.39 -21.68
CA SER A 9 -25.17 40.27 -21.74
C SER A 9 -24.46 41.54 -21.19
N ALA A 10 -23.13 41.70 -21.33
CA ALA A 10 -22.29 42.56 -20.49
C ALA A 10 -21.65 43.84 -21.13
N TYR A 11 -21.13 44.72 -20.24
CA TYR A 11 -20.00 45.67 -20.38
C TYR A 11 -20.08 46.97 -21.22
N ARG A 12 -19.90 48.13 -20.53
CA ARG A 12 -19.10 49.38 -20.86
C ARG A 12 -19.54 50.55 -19.93
N ALA A 13 -18.85 51.67 -19.70
CA ALA A 13 -17.42 52.05 -19.58
C ALA A 13 -17.32 53.60 -19.38
N ARG A 14 -16.38 54.13 -18.55
CA ARG A 14 -15.86 55.53 -18.43
C ARG A 14 -14.71 55.53 -17.38
N GLN A 15 -13.51 56.15 -17.47
CA GLN A 15 -13.01 57.51 -17.82
C GLN A 15 -13.40 58.60 -16.77
N LEU A 16 -12.51 59.47 -16.23
CA LEU A 16 -11.30 60.17 -16.79
C LEU A 16 -10.18 60.53 -15.73
N SER A 17 -9.11 61.22 -16.21
CA SER A 17 -7.92 61.89 -15.58
C SER A 17 -8.10 62.61 -14.21
N SER A 18 -7.13 62.75 -13.27
CA SER A 18 -5.67 63.16 -13.25
C SER A 18 -5.43 64.70 -13.33
N PRO A 19 -4.26 65.32 -12.96
CA PRO A 19 -2.97 64.83 -12.38
C PRO A 19 -2.23 65.74 -11.31
N PHE A 20 -1.00 65.33 -10.86
CA PHE A 20 0.14 66.13 -10.30
C PHE A 20 -0.01 66.93 -8.96
N SER A 21 1.03 67.36 -8.18
CA SER A 21 2.53 67.28 -8.22
C SER A 21 3.20 67.47 -6.81
N ASN A 22 4.54 67.33 -6.69
CA ASN A 22 5.37 67.29 -5.46
C ASN A 22 5.65 68.65 -4.74
N ALA A 23 5.97 68.62 -3.43
CA ALA A 23 6.67 69.68 -2.65
C ALA A 23 7.36 69.10 -1.37
N ILE A 24 8.24 69.85 -0.67
CA ILE A 24 9.26 69.29 0.27
C ILE A 24 9.40 70.03 1.64
N SER A 25 9.13 69.30 2.75
CA SER A 25 9.78 69.32 4.10
C SER A 25 9.62 70.47 5.15
N ILE A 26 9.93 70.12 6.43
CA ILE A 26 10.36 70.98 7.59
C ILE A 26 9.21 71.80 8.29
N TYR A 27 9.15 72.11 9.62
CA TYR A 27 10.05 72.12 10.81
C TYR A 27 9.37 71.59 12.12
N ASN A 28 10.18 71.29 13.16
CA ASN A 28 9.86 70.87 14.56
C ASN A 28 9.04 71.85 15.45
N ARG A 29 8.37 71.33 16.53
CA ARG A 29 8.77 71.59 17.97
C ARG A 29 7.88 70.96 19.11
N ARG A 30 8.58 70.24 20.01
CA ARG A 30 8.51 70.21 21.51
C ARG A 30 7.39 69.50 22.32
N SER A 31 7.80 69.11 23.54
CA SER A 31 7.17 68.23 24.55
C SER A 31 6.46 68.98 25.70
N PRO A 32 5.68 68.29 26.56
CA PRO A 32 6.14 67.81 27.89
C PRO A 32 5.53 66.43 28.33
N SER A 33 5.82 65.76 29.46
CA SER A 33 7.02 65.64 30.34
C SER A 33 6.81 64.58 31.45
N ALA A 34 7.88 63.93 31.96
CA ALA A 34 7.98 63.15 33.23
C ALA A 34 7.23 61.78 33.30
N GLN A 35 7.59 60.79 34.13
CA GLN A 35 8.67 60.67 35.15
C GLN A 35 9.15 59.19 35.31
N SER A 36 10.21 58.95 36.08
CA SER A 36 10.87 57.62 36.24
C SER A 36 11.36 57.37 37.68
N PRO A 37 11.58 56.11 38.10
CA PRO A 37 12.48 55.76 39.19
C PRO A 37 13.88 55.31 38.70
N ARG A 38 14.92 55.57 39.51
CA ARG A 38 16.27 54.95 39.44
C ARG A 38 16.41 54.01 40.65
N PHE A 39 17.25 52.97 40.63
CA PHE A 39 18.68 52.94 41.00
C PHE A 39 19.11 51.45 41.01
N SER A 40 20.39 51.02 41.02
CA SER A 40 21.72 51.66 40.99
C SER A 40 22.73 50.74 40.27
N THR A 41 23.98 51.19 40.11
CA THR A 41 25.09 50.40 39.56
C THR A 41 25.86 49.63 40.65
N THR A 42 26.21 48.37 40.40
CA THR A 42 27.31 47.66 41.09
C THR A 42 28.17 46.89 40.09
N THR A 43 29.48 46.85 40.32
CA THR A 43 30.44 46.05 39.56
C THR A 43 30.55 44.65 40.17
N ALA A 44 30.50 43.62 39.33
CA ALA A 44 30.66 42.22 39.75
C ALA A 44 31.78 41.53 38.95
N SER A 45 32.47 40.60 39.58
CA SER A 45 33.68 39.94 39.07
C SER A 45 33.40 38.72 38.20
N LYS A 46 34.40 38.29 37.42
CA LYS A 46 34.38 37.00 36.71
C LYS A 46 34.23 35.84 37.72
N PRO A 47 33.35 34.85 37.48
CA PRO A 47 33.40 33.59 38.21
C PRO A 47 34.63 32.79 37.76
N SER A 48 35.44 32.35 38.71
CA SER A 48 36.44 31.29 38.46
C SER A 48 35.76 29.94 38.66
N ILE A 49 35.68 29.13 37.61
CA ILE A 49 35.20 27.75 37.73
C ILE A 49 36.34 26.94 38.34
N SER A 50 36.13 26.41 39.54
CA SER A 50 37.07 25.49 40.18
C SER A 50 37.06 24.14 39.46
N THR A 51 38.24 23.64 39.11
CA THR A 51 38.41 22.31 38.53
C THR A 51 38.14 21.23 39.59
N LEU A 52 37.24 20.29 39.29
CA LEU A 52 37.12 19.07 40.09
C LEU A 52 38.43 18.28 40.03
N SER A 53 38.84 17.71 41.15
CA SER A 53 40.05 16.88 41.20
C SER A 53 39.90 15.61 40.37
N GLY A 54 41.00 15.16 39.76
CA GLY A 54 40.98 14.03 38.81
C GLY A 54 40.44 12.72 39.40
N GLN A 55 40.52 12.52 40.72
CA GLN A 55 39.95 11.35 41.39
C GLN A 55 38.42 11.27 41.27
N THR A 56 37.72 12.41 41.35
CA THR A 56 36.26 12.46 41.17
C THR A 56 35.87 12.17 39.72
N ILE A 57 36.67 12.66 38.76
CA ILE A 57 36.47 12.40 37.33
C ILE A 57 36.64 10.90 37.05
N ILE A 58 37.71 10.28 37.55
CA ILE A 58 37.99 8.84 37.37
C ILE A 58 36.86 7.97 37.94
N LEU A 59 36.31 8.31 39.11
CA LEU A 59 35.18 7.59 39.70
C LEU A 59 33.90 7.68 38.85
N LEU A 60 33.60 8.87 38.30
CA LEU A 60 32.48 9.07 37.38
C LEU A 60 32.70 8.33 36.04
N SER A 61 33.91 8.36 35.48
CA SER A 61 34.26 7.61 34.27
C SER A 61 34.10 6.10 34.46
N ALA A 62 34.54 5.55 35.61
CA ALA A 62 34.38 4.14 35.93
C ALA A 62 32.91 3.73 36.07
N ALA A 63 32.08 4.57 36.70
CA ALA A 63 30.64 4.35 36.78
C ALA A 63 29.96 4.32 35.40
N SER A 64 30.26 5.30 34.54
CA SER A 64 29.72 5.38 33.17
C SER A 64 30.19 4.23 32.26
N LEU A 65 31.41 3.72 32.44
CA LEU A 65 31.88 2.54 31.70
C LEU A 65 31.16 1.25 32.14
N ILE A 66 30.86 1.10 33.43
CA ILE A 66 30.12 -0.06 33.94
C ILE A 66 28.66 -0.02 33.48
N SER A 67 27.99 1.14 33.53
CA SER A 67 26.61 1.28 33.01
C SER A 67 26.55 1.16 31.49
N GLY A 68 27.50 1.74 30.76
CA GLY A 68 27.61 1.62 29.30
C GLY A 68 27.80 0.17 28.84
N PHE A 69 28.67 -0.60 29.51
CA PHE A 69 28.88 -2.02 29.19
C PHE A 69 27.67 -2.88 29.55
N ALA A 70 26.96 -2.57 30.65
CA ALA A 70 25.71 -3.23 31.00
C ALA A 70 24.59 -2.94 29.97
N GLY A 71 24.47 -1.69 29.51
CA GLY A 71 23.53 -1.28 28.47
C GLY A 71 23.83 -1.95 27.13
N TYR A 72 25.09 -1.95 26.68
CA TYR A 72 25.53 -2.65 25.47
C TYR A 72 25.26 -4.16 25.55
N SER A 73 25.49 -4.79 26.71
CA SER A 73 25.20 -6.21 26.93
C SER A 73 23.71 -6.54 27.00
N LEU A 74 22.82 -5.57 27.25
CA LEU A 74 21.38 -5.73 27.08
C LEU A 74 20.97 -5.54 25.61
N ALA A 75 21.49 -4.49 24.96
CA ALA A 75 21.17 -4.15 23.57
C ALA A 75 21.62 -5.21 22.56
N ASN A 76 22.78 -5.84 22.76
CA ASN A 76 23.29 -6.91 21.91
C ASN A 76 22.70 -8.30 22.24
N ARG A 77 21.58 -8.38 22.96
CA ARG A 77 20.73 -9.57 22.89
C ARG A 77 20.02 -9.56 21.55
N HIS A 78 20.47 -10.41 20.62
CA HIS A 78 19.71 -10.69 19.40
C HIS A 78 18.29 -11.15 19.76
N ASP A 79 17.31 -10.30 19.52
CA ASP A 79 15.97 -10.78 19.19
C ASP A 79 16.10 -11.56 17.88
N THR A 80 16.03 -12.88 18.00
CA THR A 80 16.01 -13.79 16.85
C THR A 80 14.88 -13.42 15.92
N GLU A 81 15.11 -13.50 14.60
CA GLU A 81 14.10 -13.24 13.56
C GLU A 81 12.73 -13.79 13.97
N ALA A 82 11.72 -12.92 13.93
CA ALA A 82 10.36 -13.25 14.31
C ALA A 82 9.65 -14.08 13.22
N VAL A 83 10.21 -15.26 12.92
CA VAL A 83 9.48 -16.37 12.30
C VAL A 83 8.15 -16.50 13.06
N PRO A 84 6.99 -16.41 12.40
CA PRO A 84 5.69 -16.48 13.08
C PRO A 84 5.54 -17.79 13.85
N ARG A 85 5.85 -17.75 15.16
CA ARG A 85 5.73 -18.91 16.04
C ARG A 85 4.25 -19.31 16.05
N LYS A 86 3.94 -20.53 15.63
CA LYS A 86 2.59 -21.09 15.76
C LYS A 86 2.10 -20.84 17.20
N PRO A 87 0.92 -20.24 17.39
CA PRO A 87 0.45 -19.85 18.72
C PRO A 87 0.41 -21.06 19.64
N GLN A 88 1.17 -20.99 20.73
CA GLN A 88 1.25 -22.07 21.72
C GLN A 88 0.08 -21.92 22.70
N TYR A 89 -1.08 -22.46 22.30
CA TYR A 89 -2.26 -22.58 23.15
C TYR A 89 -2.02 -23.47 24.38
N GLY A 90 -2.92 -23.37 25.36
CA GLY A 90 -2.91 -24.17 26.58
C GLY A 90 -3.14 -25.66 26.35
N SER A 91 -2.84 -26.44 27.38
CA SER A 91 -3.18 -27.87 27.47
C SER A 91 -4.68 -28.09 27.67
N ARG A 92 -5.16 -29.34 27.57
CA ARG A 92 -6.56 -29.66 27.89
C ARG A 92 -6.86 -29.38 29.37
N GLU A 93 -5.87 -29.55 30.24
CA GLU A 93 -5.89 -29.24 31.66
C GLU A 93 -5.94 -27.72 31.91
N ASP A 94 -5.32 -26.89 31.05
CA ASP A 94 -5.51 -25.44 31.07
C ASP A 94 -6.93 -25.05 30.67
N CYS A 95 -7.49 -25.72 29.65
CA CYS A 95 -8.89 -25.54 29.28
C CYS A 95 -9.86 -25.87 30.43
N THR A 96 -9.66 -26.99 31.13
CA THR A 96 -10.48 -27.33 32.32
C THR A 96 -10.38 -26.25 33.40
N ARG A 97 -9.16 -25.83 33.77
CA ARG A 97 -8.95 -24.80 34.81
C ARG A 97 -9.52 -23.43 34.44
N ALA A 98 -9.52 -23.07 33.16
CA ALA A 98 -10.16 -21.85 32.71
C ALA A 98 -11.69 -21.93 32.78
N VAL A 99 -12.30 -23.09 32.47
CA VAL A 99 -13.75 -23.29 32.63
C VAL A 99 -14.16 -23.22 34.10
N GLU A 100 -13.36 -23.77 35.01
CA GLU A 100 -13.55 -23.61 36.46
C GLU A 100 -13.46 -22.13 36.89
N GLU A 101 -12.48 -21.38 36.37
CA GLU A 101 -12.32 -19.96 36.68
C GLU A 101 -13.42 -19.08 36.06
N LEU A 102 -13.92 -19.42 34.86
CA LEU A 102 -15.08 -18.76 34.25
C LEU A 102 -16.34 -19.00 35.08
N LYS A 103 -16.66 -20.26 35.42
CA LYS A 103 -17.81 -20.60 36.28
C LYS A 103 -17.72 -19.92 37.66
N LYS A 104 -16.53 -19.73 38.21
CA LYS A 104 -16.32 -18.97 39.45
C LYS A 104 -16.44 -17.45 39.27
N THR A 105 -16.01 -16.91 38.13
CA THR A 105 -16.03 -15.46 37.85
C THR A 105 -17.43 -14.95 37.52
N PHE A 106 -18.30 -15.83 37.02
CA PHE A 106 -19.69 -15.57 36.65
C PHE A 106 -20.67 -16.36 37.53
N ALA A 107 -20.29 -16.70 38.76
CA ALA A 107 -21.12 -17.50 39.67
C ALA A 107 -22.45 -16.83 40.09
N ASP A 108 -22.60 -15.52 39.83
CA ASP A 108 -23.81 -14.75 40.08
C ASP A 108 -24.81 -14.76 38.89
N ASP A 109 -24.46 -15.41 37.76
CA ASP A 109 -25.29 -15.54 36.54
C ASP A 109 -25.15 -16.97 35.98
N GLU A 110 -26.06 -17.87 36.38
CA GLU A 110 -26.01 -19.30 36.00
C GLU A 110 -26.10 -19.50 34.47
N ASP A 111 -26.76 -18.58 33.76
CA ASP A 111 -26.93 -18.58 32.30
C ASP A 111 -25.74 -17.95 31.54
N ALA A 112 -24.70 -17.49 32.23
CA ALA A 112 -23.52 -16.89 31.58
C ALA A 112 -22.50 -17.92 31.08
N VAL A 113 -22.54 -19.18 31.56
CA VAL A 113 -21.48 -20.19 31.34
C VAL A 113 -22.05 -21.59 31.03
N SER A 114 -22.23 -21.90 29.74
CA SER A 114 -22.68 -23.22 29.30
C SER A 114 -21.53 -24.19 29.02
N THR A 115 -21.70 -25.42 29.52
CA THR A 115 -20.91 -26.60 29.10
C THR A 115 -21.85 -27.76 28.74
N ASN A 116 -23.02 -27.46 28.19
CA ASN A 116 -23.97 -28.48 27.72
C ASN A 116 -23.51 -29.02 26.35
N ALA A 117 -23.54 -30.35 26.15
CA ALA A 117 -23.07 -30.99 24.93
C ALA A 117 -23.85 -30.54 23.67
N ASP A 118 -25.17 -30.37 23.77
CA ASP A 118 -26.02 -29.94 22.64
C ASP A 118 -25.72 -28.50 22.22
N ASP A 119 -25.38 -27.66 23.19
CA ASP A 119 -25.06 -26.24 23.02
C ASP A 119 -23.63 -26.02 22.50
N LEU A 120 -22.67 -26.82 22.97
CA LEU A 120 -21.33 -26.91 22.41
C LEU A 120 -21.32 -27.51 20.98
N TYR A 121 -22.37 -28.24 20.61
CA TYR A 121 -22.59 -28.73 19.25
C TYR A 121 -23.20 -27.64 18.35
N SER A 122 -24.29 -26.99 18.76
CA SER A 122 -24.97 -25.94 17.99
C SER A 122 -24.04 -24.75 17.67
N HIS A 123 -23.19 -24.35 18.61
CA HIS A 123 -22.20 -23.28 18.39
C HIS A 123 -20.95 -23.74 17.61
N GLY A 124 -20.81 -25.05 17.33
CA GLY A 124 -19.66 -25.65 16.64
C GLY A 124 -19.97 -26.21 15.25
N PHE A 125 -21.23 -26.23 14.83
CA PHE A 125 -21.70 -26.88 13.60
C PHE A 125 -22.87 -26.10 12.97
N SER A 126 -22.87 -25.98 11.64
CA SER A 126 -24.01 -25.47 10.86
C SER A 126 -24.26 -26.37 9.67
N VAL A 127 -25.53 -26.59 9.32
CA VAL A 127 -25.93 -27.34 8.11
C VAL A 127 -25.65 -26.58 6.80
N ASN A 128 -25.38 -25.27 6.90
CA ASN A 128 -25.04 -24.40 5.77
C ASN A 128 -23.52 -24.24 5.58
N ASP A 129 -22.71 -24.68 6.57
CA ASP A 129 -21.25 -24.74 6.43
C ASP A 129 -20.86 -26.06 5.76
N HIS A 130 -20.04 -25.97 4.71
CA HIS A 130 -19.55 -27.14 3.98
C HIS A 130 -18.36 -27.83 4.67
N HIS A 131 -17.77 -27.21 5.69
CA HIS A 131 -16.70 -27.77 6.50
C HIS A 131 -17.22 -28.74 7.59
N PRO A 132 -16.41 -29.72 8.05
CA PRO A 132 -16.78 -30.56 9.20
C PRO A 132 -16.90 -29.72 10.49
N GLY A 133 -17.96 -29.91 11.27
CA GLY A 133 -18.16 -29.21 12.55
C GLY A 133 -17.03 -29.43 13.57
N THR A 134 -16.88 -28.51 14.53
CA THR A 134 -15.97 -28.67 15.67
C THR A 134 -16.52 -27.94 16.89
N SER A 135 -16.82 -28.69 17.94
CA SER A 135 -17.35 -28.16 19.19
C SER A 135 -16.33 -27.34 19.98
N HIS A 136 -16.84 -26.41 20.78
CA HIS A 136 -16.06 -25.63 21.75
C HIS A 136 -15.89 -26.40 23.08
N THR A 137 -15.15 -25.82 24.03
CA THR A 137 -15.06 -26.36 25.41
C THR A 137 -16.12 -25.75 26.34
N VAL A 138 -16.51 -24.50 26.07
CA VAL A 138 -17.48 -23.71 26.86
C VAL A 138 -18.11 -22.67 25.94
N VAL A 139 -19.40 -22.35 26.15
CA VAL A 139 -20.06 -21.16 25.59
C VAL A 139 -20.23 -20.14 26.70
N MET A 140 -19.88 -18.89 26.41
CA MET A 140 -19.97 -17.75 27.31
C MET A 140 -20.92 -16.71 26.74
N TYR A 141 -21.88 -16.23 27.54
CA TYR A 141 -22.88 -15.25 27.10
C TYR A 141 -22.75 -13.91 27.85
N PRO A 142 -21.83 -13.01 27.45
CA PRO A 142 -21.66 -11.69 28.07
C PRO A 142 -22.91 -10.82 27.94
N THR A 143 -23.14 -9.95 28.92
CA THR A 143 -24.20 -8.93 28.89
C THR A 143 -23.67 -7.52 28.64
N CYS A 144 -22.39 -7.30 28.94
CA CYS A 144 -21.71 -6.02 28.83
C CYS A 144 -20.23 -6.16 28.41
N THR A 145 -19.61 -5.04 28.02
CA THR A 145 -18.19 -4.97 27.66
C THR A 145 -17.26 -5.48 28.77
N ASP A 146 -17.60 -5.25 30.05
CA ASP A 146 -16.78 -5.70 31.17
C ASP A 146 -16.78 -7.23 31.32
N ASP A 147 -17.85 -7.92 30.93
CA ASP A 147 -17.89 -9.39 30.88
C ASP A 147 -16.91 -9.92 29.85
N VAL A 148 -16.92 -9.35 28.64
CA VAL A 148 -15.94 -9.67 27.58
C VAL A 148 -14.51 -9.40 28.05
N VAL A 149 -14.26 -8.32 28.79
CA VAL A 149 -12.95 -8.01 29.38
C VAL A 149 -12.53 -9.05 30.44
N LYS A 150 -13.44 -9.55 31.29
CA LYS A 150 -13.15 -10.65 32.23
C LYS A 150 -12.74 -11.91 31.45
N ILE A 151 -13.52 -12.28 30.43
CA ILE A 151 -13.33 -13.51 29.65
C ILE A 151 -12.02 -13.46 28.87
N VAL A 152 -11.70 -12.36 28.19
CA VAL A 152 -10.43 -12.14 27.49
C VAL A 152 -9.23 -12.26 28.43
N LYS A 153 -9.33 -11.75 29.67
CA LYS A 153 -8.25 -11.87 30.67
C LYS A 153 -8.03 -13.33 31.10
N ILE A 154 -9.11 -14.11 31.30
CA ILE A 154 -9.02 -15.53 31.67
C ILE A 154 -8.48 -16.35 30.48
N ALA A 155 -8.99 -16.12 29.26
CA ALA A 155 -8.50 -16.79 28.06
C ALA A 155 -7.02 -16.52 27.80
N THR A 156 -6.56 -15.27 27.93
CA THR A 156 -5.14 -14.90 27.79
C THR A 156 -4.27 -15.49 28.89
N LYS A 157 -4.78 -15.60 30.13
CA LYS A 157 -4.10 -16.25 31.27
C LYS A 157 -3.82 -17.74 31.01
N TYR A 158 -4.79 -18.48 30.45
CA TYR A 158 -4.68 -19.91 30.16
C TYR A 158 -4.27 -20.23 28.71
N ARG A 159 -4.07 -19.20 27.87
CA ARG A 159 -3.76 -19.28 26.42
C ARG A 159 -4.79 -20.09 25.63
N ILE A 160 -6.07 -19.80 25.82
CA ILE A 160 -7.18 -20.48 25.14
C ILE A 160 -7.71 -19.58 24.01
N PRO A 161 -8.01 -20.13 22.81
CA PRO A 161 -8.62 -19.35 21.75
C PRO A 161 -10.06 -18.95 22.14
N ILE A 162 -10.42 -17.69 21.91
CA ILE A 162 -11.80 -17.22 21.90
C ILE A 162 -12.27 -17.16 20.45
N ILE A 163 -13.48 -17.64 20.19
CA ILE A 163 -14.19 -17.51 18.92
C ILE A 163 -15.44 -16.67 19.20
N PRO A 164 -15.47 -15.39 18.77
CA PRO A 164 -16.68 -14.57 18.87
C PRO A 164 -17.80 -15.15 18.01
N TYR A 165 -18.98 -15.28 18.60
CA TYR A 165 -20.18 -15.81 17.98
C TYR A 165 -21.27 -14.72 17.90
N SER A 166 -22.20 -14.87 16.96
CA SER A 166 -23.22 -13.88 16.59
C SER A 166 -24.42 -14.66 16.05
N GLY A 167 -25.20 -14.16 15.09
CA GLY A 167 -26.36 -14.89 14.52
C GLY A 167 -26.12 -16.30 13.91
N GLY A 168 -24.91 -16.86 13.96
CA GLY A 168 -24.59 -18.22 13.49
C GLY A 168 -24.65 -18.43 11.96
N THR A 169 -24.79 -17.35 11.18
CA THR A 169 -25.17 -17.40 9.75
C THR A 169 -24.03 -17.50 8.74
N SER A 170 -22.76 -17.56 9.17
CA SER A 170 -21.62 -17.51 8.24
C SER A 170 -21.32 -18.87 7.59
N LEU A 171 -20.67 -18.86 6.42
CA LEU A 171 -20.62 -20.01 5.50
C LEU A 171 -19.22 -20.58 5.25
N GLU A 172 -18.18 -19.95 5.80
CA GLU A 172 -16.77 -20.33 5.61
C GLU A 172 -16.12 -20.82 6.94
N GLY A 173 -16.93 -21.24 7.90
CA GLY A 173 -16.50 -21.89 9.14
C GLY A 173 -15.96 -20.96 10.25
N GLN A 174 -16.26 -19.66 10.23
CA GLN A 174 -15.77 -18.66 11.20
C GLN A 174 -16.12 -18.99 12.66
N PHE A 175 -17.31 -19.53 12.92
CA PHE A 175 -17.83 -19.81 14.26
C PHE A 175 -17.28 -21.10 14.90
N ARG A 176 -16.53 -21.92 14.14
CA ARG A 176 -16.12 -23.27 14.56
C ARG A 176 -15.14 -23.25 15.74
N GLY A 177 -15.26 -24.25 16.62
CA GLY A 177 -14.31 -24.49 17.70
C GLY A 177 -12.90 -24.83 17.19
N TYR A 178 -11.90 -24.46 17.97
CA TYR A 178 -10.51 -24.78 17.68
C TYR A 178 -10.17 -26.23 18.08
N SER A 179 -9.24 -26.89 17.38
CA SER A 179 -9.01 -28.34 17.50
C SER A 179 -8.47 -28.81 18.86
N SER A 180 -7.87 -27.94 19.66
CA SER A 180 -7.48 -28.22 21.06
C SER A 180 -8.58 -27.89 22.09
N GLY A 181 -9.75 -27.42 21.66
CA GLY A 181 -10.74 -26.76 22.48
C GLY A 181 -10.60 -25.23 22.48
N GLY A 182 -11.64 -24.53 22.92
CA GLY A 182 -11.75 -23.07 22.88
C GLY A 182 -12.98 -22.55 23.64
N ILE A 183 -13.08 -21.21 23.72
CA ILE A 183 -14.23 -20.50 24.28
C ILE A 183 -15.07 -19.97 23.11
N CYS A 184 -16.31 -20.42 22.98
CA CYS A 184 -17.31 -19.69 22.22
C CYS A 184 -17.76 -18.48 23.04
N LEU A 185 -17.83 -17.31 22.43
CA LEU A 185 -18.34 -16.10 23.07
C LEU A 185 -19.56 -15.59 22.29
N ASP A 186 -20.75 -16.02 22.69
CA ASP A 186 -21.99 -15.63 22.02
C ASP A 186 -22.46 -14.25 22.49
N MET A 187 -22.46 -13.32 21.53
CA MET A 187 -22.85 -11.93 21.75
C MET A 187 -24.38 -11.72 21.77
N SER A 188 -25.19 -12.78 21.68
CA SER A 188 -26.67 -12.71 21.68
C SER A 188 -27.28 -12.03 22.90
N ARG A 189 -26.70 -12.17 24.11
CA ARG A 189 -27.12 -11.42 25.32
C ARG A 189 -26.71 -9.94 25.33
N MET A 190 -25.95 -9.50 24.32
CA MET A 190 -25.64 -8.09 24.03
C MET A 190 -26.47 -7.60 22.83
N ASN A 191 -27.79 -7.51 22.98
CA ASN A 191 -28.77 -7.26 21.91
C ASN A 191 -29.60 -5.98 22.09
N LYS A 192 -29.07 -4.93 22.72
CA LYS A 192 -29.79 -3.65 22.91
C LYS A 192 -29.44 -2.62 21.83
N ILE A 193 -30.47 -2.00 21.25
CA ILE A 193 -30.34 -0.65 20.68
C ILE A 193 -30.16 0.31 21.85
N ILE A 194 -29.12 1.14 21.81
CA ILE A 194 -28.71 2.02 22.92
C ILE A 194 -29.26 3.43 22.73
N GLU A 195 -29.18 3.97 21.51
CA GLU A 195 -29.56 5.35 21.21
C GLU A 195 -29.87 5.50 19.70
N ILE A 196 -30.94 6.21 19.34
CA ILE A 196 -31.32 6.50 17.94
C ILE A 196 -31.21 8.01 17.72
N HIS A 197 -30.41 8.41 16.72
CA HIS A 197 -30.15 9.81 16.35
C HIS A 197 -30.83 10.13 15.01
N GLU A 198 -32.16 10.20 14.99
CA GLU A 198 -32.95 10.47 13.78
C GLU A 198 -32.41 11.69 12.98
N ALA A 199 -32.21 12.82 13.65
CA ALA A 199 -31.76 14.07 13.04
C ALA A 199 -30.37 14.01 12.39
N ASP A 200 -29.50 13.08 12.82
CA ASP A 200 -28.19 12.82 12.20
C ASP A 200 -28.20 11.56 11.30
N SER A 201 -29.30 10.81 11.30
CA SER A 201 -29.48 9.50 10.64
C SER A 201 -28.46 8.43 11.07
N ASP A 202 -28.13 8.33 12.35
CA ASP A 202 -27.35 7.21 12.93
C ASP A 202 -28.03 6.57 14.15
N LEU A 203 -27.62 5.37 14.54
CA LEU A 203 -27.96 4.77 15.83
C LEU A 203 -26.76 4.05 16.45
N VAL A 204 -26.80 3.85 17.77
CA VAL A 204 -25.82 3.10 18.56
C VAL A 204 -26.49 1.81 19.06
N CYS A 205 -25.81 0.68 18.91
CA CYS A 205 -26.35 -0.64 19.23
C CYS A 205 -25.26 -1.59 19.75
N GLN A 206 -25.68 -2.64 20.45
CA GLN A 206 -24.83 -3.77 20.83
C GLN A 206 -24.72 -4.80 19.68
N PRO A 207 -23.65 -5.62 19.61
CA PRO A 207 -23.34 -6.50 18.47
C PRO A 207 -24.34 -7.63 18.21
N GLY A 208 -25.11 -8.06 19.21
CA GLY A 208 -26.13 -9.10 19.11
C GLY A 208 -27.49 -8.61 18.60
N VAL A 209 -27.66 -7.32 18.32
CA VAL A 209 -28.87 -6.79 17.68
C VAL A 209 -28.97 -7.32 16.24
N CYS A 210 -30.13 -7.84 15.85
CA CYS A 210 -30.40 -8.25 14.47
C CYS A 210 -30.69 -7.04 13.57
N TRP A 211 -30.31 -7.10 12.28
CA TRP A 211 -30.55 -5.98 11.36
C TRP A 211 -32.03 -5.82 10.97
N SER A 212 -32.81 -6.90 10.99
CA SER A 212 -34.28 -6.87 10.86
C SER A 212 -34.89 -6.01 11.96
N ASP A 213 -34.56 -6.33 13.20
CA ASP A 213 -35.19 -5.77 14.40
C ASP A 213 -34.91 -4.28 14.52
N ILE A 214 -33.77 -3.81 13.99
CA ILE A 214 -33.46 -2.38 13.83
C ILE A 214 -34.46 -1.70 12.88
N ASN A 215 -34.69 -2.29 11.70
CA ASN A 215 -35.57 -1.70 10.69
C ASN A 215 -37.04 -1.76 11.12
N ASP A 216 -37.46 -2.86 11.74
CA ASP A 216 -38.79 -3.02 12.33
C ASP A 216 -39.00 -2.02 13.51
N THR A 217 -37.99 -1.85 14.38
CA THR A 217 -38.03 -0.85 15.46
C THR A 217 -38.14 0.59 14.94
N LEU A 218 -37.42 0.92 13.86
CA LEU A 218 -37.49 2.25 13.23
C LEU A 218 -38.86 2.49 12.59
N HIS A 219 -39.38 1.49 11.87
CA HIS A 219 -40.72 1.49 11.28
C HIS A 219 -41.82 1.70 12.34
N ASP A 220 -41.80 0.92 13.42
CA ASP A 220 -42.84 0.94 14.45
C ASP A 220 -42.80 2.22 15.32
N GLN A 221 -41.65 2.90 15.37
CA GLN A 221 -41.52 4.25 15.94
C GLN A 221 -41.92 5.37 14.95
N GLY A 222 -42.27 5.03 13.70
CA GLY A 222 -42.64 5.98 12.65
C GLY A 222 -41.45 6.75 12.05
N ILE A 223 -40.22 6.30 12.29
CA ILE A 223 -38.99 6.97 11.85
C ILE A 223 -38.74 6.59 10.38
N PRO A 224 -38.67 7.55 9.44
CA PRO A 224 -38.60 7.28 7.99
C PRO A 224 -37.19 6.90 7.51
N LEU A 225 -36.42 6.17 8.32
CA LEU A 225 -35.03 5.78 8.11
C LEU A 225 -34.88 4.26 8.26
N PHE A 226 -33.91 3.67 7.57
CA PHE A 226 -33.55 2.25 7.71
C PHE A 226 -32.04 2.02 7.57
N PHE A 227 -31.57 0.87 8.04
CA PHE A 227 -30.25 0.32 7.79
C PHE A 227 -30.30 -0.59 6.54
N PRO A 228 -29.53 -0.31 5.47
CA PRO A 228 -29.83 -0.88 4.15
C PRO A 228 -29.11 -2.19 3.80
N LEU A 229 -28.13 -2.65 4.60
CA LEU A 229 -27.45 -3.93 4.36
C LEU A 229 -28.38 -5.08 4.74
N ASP A 230 -28.66 -5.98 3.80
CA ASP A 230 -29.70 -7.02 3.89
C ASP A 230 -29.17 -8.45 3.63
N PRO A 231 -28.22 -8.96 4.45
CA PRO A 231 -27.78 -10.36 4.39
C PRO A 231 -28.86 -11.30 4.97
N ALA A 232 -28.47 -12.52 5.38
CA ALA A 232 -29.36 -13.47 6.06
C ALA A 232 -30.23 -12.80 7.15
N PRO A 233 -31.55 -13.08 7.24
CA PRO A 233 -32.46 -12.37 8.14
C PRO A 233 -32.16 -12.46 9.64
N THR A 234 -31.35 -13.42 10.08
CA THR A 234 -30.91 -13.60 11.47
C THR A 234 -29.48 -13.11 11.73
N ALA A 235 -28.87 -12.38 10.79
CA ALA A 235 -27.53 -11.83 10.95
C ALA A 235 -27.53 -10.64 11.92
N THR A 236 -26.60 -10.63 12.86
CA THR A 236 -26.47 -9.58 13.87
C THR A 236 -25.34 -8.60 13.55
N ILE A 237 -25.47 -7.35 14.00
CA ILE A 237 -24.59 -6.22 13.62
C ILE A 237 -23.10 -6.51 13.86
N GLY A 238 -22.75 -7.22 14.93
CA GLY A 238 -21.37 -7.62 15.24
C GLY A 238 -20.78 -8.58 14.21
N GLY A 239 -21.58 -9.56 13.76
CA GLY A 239 -21.21 -10.49 12.69
C GLY A 239 -21.10 -9.78 11.34
N MET A 240 -22.08 -8.94 11.00
CA MET A 240 -22.10 -8.15 9.75
C MET A 240 -20.88 -7.23 9.61
N LEU A 241 -20.50 -6.56 10.70
CA LEU A 241 -19.26 -5.76 10.74
C LEU A 241 -18.05 -6.68 10.56
N SER A 242 -17.98 -7.78 11.31
CA SER A 242 -16.83 -8.69 11.31
C SER A 242 -16.58 -9.39 9.98
N THR A 243 -17.61 -9.71 9.18
CA THR A 243 -17.42 -10.24 7.81
C THR A 243 -17.34 -9.15 6.74
N GLY A 244 -17.93 -7.97 6.96
CA GLY A 244 -18.01 -6.90 5.97
C GLY A 244 -19.04 -7.16 4.87
N CYS A 245 -20.12 -7.90 5.19
CA CYS A 245 -21.16 -8.42 4.30
C CYS A 245 -21.88 -7.40 3.40
N SER A 246 -22.63 -7.86 2.40
CA SER A 246 -23.45 -7.03 1.51
C SER A 246 -24.96 -7.27 1.65
N GLY A 247 -25.50 -8.34 1.04
CA GLY A 247 -26.93 -8.47 0.73
C GLY A 247 -27.36 -7.79 -0.58
N THR A 248 -28.61 -8.04 -1.02
CA THR A 248 -29.13 -7.65 -2.35
C THR A 248 -29.10 -6.15 -2.64
N ASN A 249 -29.08 -5.31 -1.60
CA ASN A 249 -29.12 -3.85 -1.72
C ASN A 249 -27.73 -3.22 -1.98
N ALA A 250 -26.65 -4.01 -2.00
CA ALA A 250 -25.28 -3.53 -2.16
C ALA A 250 -25.04 -2.75 -3.46
N VAL A 251 -25.74 -3.11 -4.55
CA VAL A 251 -25.75 -2.39 -5.84
C VAL A 251 -26.04 -0.90 -5.67
N ARG A 252 -26.88 -0.51 -4.71
CA ARG A 252 -27.32 0.87 -4.46
C ARG A 252 -26.61 1.54 -3.30
N TYR A 253 -26.26 0.79 -2.27
CA TYR A 253 -25.78 1.33 -1.00
C TYR A 253 -24.30 1.02 -0.73
N GLY A 254 -23.68 0.11 -1.49
CA GLY A 254 -22.36 -0.46 -1.20
C GLY A 254 -22.39 -1.48 -0.07
N THR A 255 -21.31 -2.26 0.06
CA THR A 255 -21.18 -3.33 1.07
C THR A 255 -20.84 -2.78 2.47
N GLY A 256 -20.75 -3.65 3.47
CA GLY A 256 -20.28 -3.32 4.82
C GLY A 256 -18.88 -2.67 4.89
N LYS A 257 -18.06 -2.81 3.85
CA LYS A 257 -16.76 -2.11 3.71
C LYS A 257 -16.91 -0.62 3.40
N ALA A 258 -18.10 -0.13 3.03
CA ALA A 258 -18.43 1.29 2.86
C ALA A 258 -18.66 2.03 4.21
N GLU A 259 -19.18 3.27 4.18
CA GLU A 259 -19.45 4.09 5.38
C GLU A 259 -20.81 3.76 6.05
N TRP A 260 -21.08 2.47 6.28
CA TRP A 260 -22.25 2.01 7.05
C TRP A 260 -21.94 1.83 8.54
N PHE A 261 -20.77 1.27 8.88
CA PHE A 261 -20.29 1.20 10.26
C PHE A 261 -19.48 2.47 10.58
N LEU A 262 -20.05 3.38 11.37
CA LEU A 262 -19.43 4.68 11.66
C LEU A 262 -18.31 4.57 12.69
N ASN A 263 -18.46 3.74 13.72
CA ASN A 263 -17.39 3.37 14.65
C ASN A 263 -17.79 2.10 15.43
N ALA A 264 -16.82 1.47 16.06
CA ALA A 264 -17.04 0.35 16.98
C ALA A 264 -16.31 0.57 18.31
N THR A 265 -16.88 0.07 19.40
CA THR A 265 -16.15 -0.23 20.64
C THR A 265 -15.72 -1.68 20.61
N VAL A 266 -14.44 -1.94 20.90
CA VAL A 266 -13.80 -3.25 20.72
C VAL A 266 -12.93 -3.59 21.93
N VAL A 267 -13.05 -4.82 22.44
CA VAL A 267 -12.13 -5.40 23.41
C VAL A 267 -11.00 -6.11 22.66
N LEU A 268 -9.78 -5.62 22.82
CA LEU A 268 -8.59 -6.20 22.18
C LEU A 268 -8.08 -7.40 22.98
N PRO A 269 -7.24 -8.30 22.41
CA PRO A 269 -6.73 -9.50 23.11
C PRO A 269 -5.95 -9.25 24.41
N SER A 270 -5.53 -8.01 24.67
CA SER A 270 -4.94 -7.54 25.93
C SER A 270 -5.96 -7.27 27.05
N GLY A 271 -7.26 -7.24 26.73
CA GLY A 271 -8.32 -6.72 27.59
C GLY A 271 -8.40 -5.19 27.65
N GLU A 272 -7.68 -4.43 26.79
CA GLU A 272 -7.92 -2.99 26.62
C GLU A 272 -9.17 -2.77 25.76
N VAL A 273 -10.10 -1.94 26.25
CA VAL A 273 -11.27 -1.47 25.51
C VAL A 273 -10.88 -0.23 24.71
N ILE A 274 -11.19 -0.22 23.41
CA ILE A 274 -10.98 0.92 22.51
C ILE A 274 -12.30 1.34 21.86
N LYS A 275 -12.39 2.59 21.39
CA LYS A 275 -13.45 3.04 20.46
C LYS A 275 -12.79 3.66 19.23
N THR A 276 -13.13 3.17 18.03
CA THR A 276 -12.30 3.35 16.82
C THR A 276 -12.23 4.80 16.32
N ARG A 277 -13.36 5.51 16.32
CA ARG A 277 -13.48 6.96 16.12
C ARG A 277 -14.76 7.50 16.79
N ARG A 278 -15.00 8.81 16.73
CA ARG A 278 -16.26 9.45 17.16
C ARG A 278 -17.33 9.33 16.05
N ARG A 279 -18.61 9.57 16.35
CA ARG A 279 -19.74 9.40 15.39
C ARG A 279 -19.77 10.38 14.19
N SER A 280 -18.85 11.32 14.11
CA SER A 280 -18.79 12.34 13.06
C SER A 280 -18.60 11.74 11.66
N ARG A 281 -19.52 12.06 10.73
CA ARG A 281 -19.58 11.54 9.35
C ARG A 281 -18.34 11.74 8.50
N LYS A 282 -17.47 12.68 8.88
CA LYS A 282 -16.16 12.90 8.27
C LYS A 282 -15.16 13.07 9.40
N SER A 283 -14.01 12.40 9.28
CA SER A 283 -12.85 12.59 10.14
C SER A 283 -11.58 12.46 9.30
N SER A 284 -10.58 13.27 9.61
CA SER A 284 -9.20 13.13 9.12
C SER A 284 -8.21 13.01 10.29
N ALA A 285 -8.72 12.70 11.50
CA ALA A 285 -7.95 12.61 12.72
C ALA A 285 -7.24 11.25 12.84
N GLY A 286 -6.15 11.08 12.09
CA GLY A 286 -5.37 9.84 12.05
C GLY A 286 -6.00 8.76 11.16
N PHE A 287 -5.60 7.50 11.39
CA PHE A 287 -6.14 6.35 10.65
C PHE A 287 -7.58 6.03 11.06
N ASP A 288 -8.43 5.66 10.09
CA ASP A 288 -9.74 5.09 10.42
C ASP A 288 -9.59 3.63 10.87
N THR A 289 -9.32 3.44 12.16
CA THR A 289 -9.18 2.12 12.76
C THR A 289 -10.45 1.29 12.71
N THR A 290 -11.61 1.87 12.37
CA THR A 290 -12.85 1.10 12.14
C THR A 290 -12.70 0.14 10.96
N LYS A 291 -12.01 0.58 9.90
CA LYS A 291 -11.73 -0.23 8.70
C LYS A 291 -10.79 -1.42 8.97
N LEU A 292 -10.09 -1.44 10.09
CA LEU A 292 -9.30 -2.60 10.50
C LEU A 292 -10.17 -3.73 11.07
N PHE A 293 -11.33 -3.43 11.66
CA PHE A 293 -12.23 -4.45 12.25
C PHE A 293 -13.31 -4.92 11.28
N ILE A 294 -13.64 -4.13 10.26
CA ILE A 294 -14.58 -4.51 9.21
C ILE A 294 -13.94 -5.57 8.31
N GLY A 295 -14.53 -6.77 8.25
CA GLY A 295 -13.92 -7.91 7.56
C GLY A 295 -12.75 -8.58 8.32
N ALA A 296 -12.60 -8.31 9.62
CA ALA A 296 -11.55 -8.93 10.45
C ALA A 296 -11.92 -10.31 11.03
N GLU A 297 -13.16 -10.75 10.85
CA GLU A 297 -13.67 -12.09 11.23
C GLU A 297 -13.35 -12.46 12.71
N GLY A 298 -13.43 -11.47 13.60
CA GLY A 298 -13.12 -11.61 15.04
C GLY A 298 -11.63 -11.74 15.39
N THR A 299 -10.73 -11.84 14.41
CA THR A 299 -9.31 -12.19 14.63
C THR A 299 -8.48 -11.09 15.33
N LEU A 300 -8.90 -9.83 15.23
CA LEU A 300 -8.18 -8.67 15.77
C LEU A 300 -8.72 -8.15 17.12
N GLY A 301 -9.94 -8.53 17.49
CA GLY A 301 -10.64 -8.04 18.68
C GLY A 301 -12.14 -8.33 18.63
N ILE A 302 -12.80 -8.14 19.78
CA ILE A 302 -14.19 -8.50 20.00
C ILE A 302 -15.04 -7.22 20.08
N VAL A 303 -15.93 -7.03 19.10
CA VAL A 303 -16.83 -5.87 19.03
C VAL A 303 -17.88 -5.96 20.14
N THR A 304 -18.11 -4.88 20.90
CA THR A 304 -19.10 -4.83 22.00
C THR A 304 -20.13 -3.71 21.90
N GLU A 305 -19.94 -2.76 20.97
CA GLU A 305 -20.89 -1.70 20.61
C GLU A 305 -20.55 -1.20 19.20
N VAL A 306 -21.55 -0.81 18.41
CA VAL A 306 -21.38 -0.27 17.06
C VAL A 306 -22.27 0.95 16.88
N THR A 307 -21.75 2.01 16.26
CA THR A 307 -22.58 3.08 15.69
C THR A 307 -22.77 2.81 14.20
N ILE A 308 -24.00 2.70 13.74
CA ILE A 308 -24.34 2.47 12.32
C ILE A 308 -25.00 3.70 11.70
N ARG A 309 -24.83 3.85 10.40
CA ARG A 309 -25.52 4.83 9.56
C ARG A 309 -26.88 4.28 9.13
N LEU A 310 -27.90 5.12 9.21
CA LEU A 310 -29.19 4.93 8.55
C LEU A 310 -29.28 5.75 7.24
N THR A 311 -30.31 5.49 6.46
CA THR A 311 -30.65 6.21 5.22
C THR A 311 -32.17 6.34 5.09
N PRO A 312 -32.71 7.39 4.43
CA PRO A 312 -34.15 7.51 4.21
C PRO A 312 -34.75 6.33 3.45
N VAL A 313 -35.93 5.90 3.87
CA VAL A 313 -36.79 4.97 3.13
C VAL A 313 -37.30 5.65 1.87
N LEU A 314 -37.34 4.92 0.75
CA LEU A 314 -37.80 5.41 -0.56
C LEU A 314 -38.68 4.34 -1.23
N PRO A 315 -39.72 4.74 -2.00
CA PRO A 315 -40.50 3.82 -2.82
C PRO A 315 -39.65 2.88 -3.68
N THR A 316 -40.09 1.62 -3.77
CA THR A 316 -39.47 0.59 -4.62
C THR A 316 -40.53 -0.18 -5.39
N THR A 317 -40.16 -0.77 -6.52
CA THR A 317 -40.99 -1.74 -7.26
C THR A 317 -40.10 -2.72 -7.99
N VAL A 318 -40.66 -3.80 -8.53
CA VAL A 318 -39.91 -4.96 -9.05
C VAL A 318 -40.28 -5.25 -10.50
N ALA A 319 -39.31 -5.66 -11.31
CA ALA A 319 -39.54 -6.33 -12.58
C ALA A 319 -38.78 -7.65 -12.68
N VAL A 320 -39.30 -8.58 -13.47
CA VAL A 320 -38.66 -9.84 -13.83
C VAL A 320 -38.59 -9.99 -15.35
N VAL A 321 -37.53 -10.61 -15.87
CA VAL A 321 -37.33 -10.85 -17.31
C VAL A 321 -36.43 -12.07 -17.55
N HIS A 322 -36.73 -12.83 -18.59
CA HIS A 322 -36.07 -14.10 -18.93
C HIS A 322 -35.17 -13.94 -20.16
N PHE A 323 -34.10 -14.73 -20.24
CA PHE A 323 -33.11 -14.71 -21.33
C PHE A 323 -32.93 -16.09 -21.95
N PRO A 324 -32.42 -16.20 -23.19
CA PRO A 324 -32.14 -17.50 -23.81
C PRO A 324 -31.03 -18.27 -23.08
N ASP A 325 -30.05 -17.54 -22.52
CA ASP A 325 -28.89 -18.03 -21.76
C ASP A 325 -28.34 -16.98 -20.77
N VAL A 326 -27.52 -17.44 -19.82
CA VAL A 326 -26.93 -16.62 -18.74
C VAL A 326 -26.00 -15.51 -19.22
N ARG A 327 -25.30 -15.70 -20.35
CA ARG A 327 -24.38 -14.69 -20.90
C ARG A 327 -25.17 -13.50 -21.43
N LYS A 328 -26.33 -13.74 -22.07
CA LYS A 328 -27.25 -12.68 -22.51
C LYS A 328 -27.84 -11.91 -21.32
N ALA A 329 -28.18 -12.59 -20.24
CA ALA A 329 -28.63 -11.93 -19.00
C ALA A 329 -27.54 -10.98 -18.46
N THR A 330 -26.32 -11.46 -18.22
CA THR A 330 -25.26 -10.65 -17.61
C THR A 330 -24.70 -9.57 -18.55
N GLU A 331 -24.72 -9.77 -19.88
CA GLU A 331 -24.43 -8.72 -20.86
C GLU A 331 -25.43 -7.55 -20.76
N ALA A 332 -26.71 -7.83 -20.50
CA ALA A 332 -27.72 -6.79 -20.25
C ALA A 332 -27.46 -6.04 -18.94
N VAL A 333 -27.10 -6.74 -17.85
CA VAL A 333 -26.82 -6.12 -16.54
C VAL A 333 -25.73 -5.05 -16.67
N ARG A 334 -24.64 -5.35 -17.40
CA ARG A 334 -23.56 -4.39 -17.66
C ARG A 334 -24.05 -3.10 -18.31
N GLU A 335 -24.97 -3.17 -19.26
CA GLU A 335 -25.53 -1.99 -19.93
C GLU A 335 -26.52 -1.24 -19.02
N VAL A 336 -27.35 -1.95 -18.25
CA VAL A 336 -28.25 -1.36 -17.24
C VAL A 336 -27.44 -0.57 -16.19
N MET A 337 -26.40 -1.15 -15.61
CA MET A 337 -25.58 -0.49 -14.59
C MET A 337 -24.87 0.78 -15.12
N LEU A 338 -24.55 0.83 -16.42
CA LEU A 338 -23.94 2.01 -17.06
C LEU A 338 -24.96 3.09 -17.47
N SER A 339 -26.27 2.82 -17.41
CA SER A 339 -27.33 3.76 -17.78
C SER A 339 -27.73 4.74 -16.67
N GLY A 340 -27.34 4.49 -15.41
CA GLY A 340 -27.57 5.40 -14.28
C GLY A 340 -29.02 5.45 -13.74
N VAL A 341 -29.86 4.47 -14.10
CA VAL A 341 -31.26 4.34 -13.61
C VAL A 341 -31.37 4.10 -12.10
N GLY A 342 -32.54 4.41 -11.53
CA GLY A 342 -32.85 4.21 -10.11
C GLY A 342 -33.06 2.75 -9.73
N ILE A 343 -31.97 2.03 -9.46
CA ILE A 343 -31.97 0.61 -9.07
C ILE A 343 -31.50 0.44 -7.61
N GLN A 344 -32.15 -0.47 -6.89
CA GLN A 344 -31.74 -0.99 -5.58
C GLN A 344 -30.98 -2.31 -5.70
N CYS A 345 -31.44 -3.23 -6.57
CA CYS A 345 -30.88 -4.58 -6.75
C CYS A 345 -30.95 -5.03 -8.22
N VAL A 346 -29.99 -5.85 -8.67
CA VAL A 346 -30.10 -6.66 -9.89
C VAL A 346 -29.66 -8.08 -9.59
N GLU A 347 -30.61 -9.00 -9.59
CA GLU A 347 -30.43 -10.38 -9.13
C GLU A 347 -30.55 -11.35 -10.30
N LEU A 348 -29.56 -12.22 -10.47
CA LEU A 348 -29.59 -13.35 -11.39
C LEU A 348 -30.14 -14.60 -10.68
N MET A 349 -30.94 -15.38 -11.40
CA MET A 349 -31.30 -16.76 -11.07
C MET A 349 -31.23 -17.58 -12.36
N ASP A 350 -30.49 -18.69 -12.36
CA ASP A 350 -30.31 -19.52 -13.55
C ASP A 350 -31.52 -20.44 -13.83
N ASP A 351 -31.51 -21.11 -14.98
CA ASP A 351 -32.55 -22.08 -15.36
C ASP A 351 -32.76 -23.20 -14.31
N LEU A 352 -31.69 -23.65 -13.63
CA LEU A 352 -31.80 -24.58 -12.50
C LEU A 352 -32.49 -23.95 -11.27
N CYS A 353 -32.23 -22.68 -10.95
CA CYS A 353 -32.96 -21.96 -9.90
C CYS A 353 -34.44 -21.80 -10.24
N MET A 354 -34.77 -21.46 -11.50
CA MET A 354 -36.17 -21.35 -11.95
C MET A 354 -36.89 -22.70 -11.90
N HIS A 355 -36.22 -23.79 -12.31
CA HIS A 355 -36.73 -25.16 -12.14
C HIS A 355 -36.95 -25.50 -10.67
N ALA A 356 -36.02 -25.14 -9.78
CA ALA A 356 -36.16 -25.35 -8.34
C ALA A 356 -37.38 -24.63 -7.77
N LEU A 357 -37.60 -23.36 -8.15
CA LEU A 357 -38.73 -22.55 -7.72
C LEU A 357 -40.07 -23.13 -8.19
N ASN A 358 -40.16 -23.54 -9.46
CA ASN A 358 -41.33 -24.24 -10.01
C ASN A 358 -41.64 -25.53 -9.22
N LYS A 359 -40.61 -26.33 -8.92
CA LYS A 359 -40.72 -27.59 -8.18
C LYS A 359 -41.06 -27.39 -6.69
N TYR A 360 -40.64 -26.28 -6.09
CA TYR A 360 -40.85 -25.97 -4.67
C TYR A 360 -42.26 -25.42 -4.37
N GLY A 361 -42.97 -24.90 -5.37
CA GLY A 361 -44.42 -24.63 -5.31
C GLY A 361 -44.86 -23.47 -4.41
N GLN A 362 -43.93 -22.60 -3.99
CA GLN A 362 -44.21 -21.44 -3.13
C GLN A 362 -44.61 -20.16 -3.90
N SER A 363 -44.84 -20.24 -5.23
CA SER A 363 -45.34 -19.12 -6.03
C SER A 363 -46.52 -19.57 -6.89
N GLU A 364 -47.54 -18.71 -6.99
CA GLU A 364 -48.65 -18.91 -7.95
C GLU A 364 -48.20 -18.70 -9.41
N ASN A 365 -47.03 -18.11 -9.63
CA ASN A 365 -46.44 -17.94 -10.96
C ASN A 365 -45.67 -19.21 -11.34
N SER A 366 -46.06 -19.85 -12.45
CA SER A 366 -45.21 -20.81 -13.15
C SER A 366 -44.23 -20.06 -14.05
N TRP A 367 -42.93 -20.33 -13.89
CA TRP A 367 -41.87 -19.59 -14.56
C TRP A 367 -41.26 -20.36 -15.73
N PRO A 368 -40.82 -19.69 -16.81
CA PRO A 368 -39.91 -20.27 -17.77
C PRO A 368 -38.63 -20.78 -17.08
N GLU A 369 -38.25 -22.02 -17.34
CA GLU A 369 -36.98 -22.60 -16.86
C GLU A 369 -35.82 -22.07 -17.71
N LYS A 370 -35.48 -20.80 -17.43
CA LYS A 370 -34.53 -19.98 -18.16
C LYS A 370 -33.77 -19.03 -17.27
N ASP A 371 -32.56 -18.67 -17.67
CA ASP A 371 -31.74 -17.67 -17.01
C ASP A 371 -32.51 -16.35 -16.91
N THR A 372 -32.70 -15.85 -15.69
CA THR A 372 -33.70 -14.84 -15.34
C THR A 372 -33.05 -13.73 -14.50
N LEU A 373 -33.40 -12.48 -14.79
CA LEU A 373 -33.06 -11.32 -13.96
C LEU A 373 -34.29 -10.81 -13.20
N LEU A 374 -34.09 -10.44 -11.95
CA LEU A 374 -35.01 -9.60 -11.18
C LEU A 374 -34.35 -8.24 -10.89
N PHE A 375 -35.04 -7.18 -11.28
CA PHE A 375 -34.67 -5.80 -11.00
C PHE A 375 -35.54 -5.28 -9.87
N LYS A 376 -34.94 -4.74 -8.82
CA LYS A 376 -35.66 -3.94 -7.81
C LYS A 376 -35.29 -2.47 -8.04
N PHE A 377 -36.26 -1.65 -8.42
CA PHE A 377 -36.11 -0.23 -8.68
C PHE A 377 -36.29 0.59 -7.39
N GLN A 378 -35.71 1.78 -7.32
CA GLN A 378 -35.90 2.74 -6.24
C GLN A 378 -35.95 4.17 -6.80
N GLY A 379 -36.93 4.95 -6.35
CA GLY A 379 -37.17 6.32 -6.81
C GLY A 379 -37.83 7.19 -5.75
N HIS A 380 -38.09 8.45 -6.07
CA HIS A 380 -38.84 9.35 -5.19
C HIS A 380 -40.36 9.20 -5.32
N ASP A 381 -40.82 8.74 -6.48
CA ASP A 381 -42.23 8.60 -6.84
C ASP A 381 -42.44 7.52 -7.93
N GLN A 382 -43.70 7.21 -8.23
CA GLN A 382 -44.06 6.24 -9.25
C GLN A 382 -43.59 6.61 -10.67
N ALA A 383 -43.41 7.90 -10.98
CA ALA A 383 -42.96 8.33 -12.31
C ALA A 383 -41.47 8.00 -12.51
N SER A 384 -40.63 8.27 -11.50
CA SER A 384 -39.21 7.94 -11.49
C SER A 384 -38.95 6.42 -11.51
N LEU A 385 -39.80 5.63 -10.84
CA LEU A 385 -39.80 4.17 -10.93
C LEU A 385 -40.19 3.69 -12.34
N SER A 386 -41.27 4.22 -12.92
CA SER A 386 -41.77 3.80 -14.24
C SER A 386 -40.80 4.13 -15.37
N GLU A 387 -40.16 5.30 -15.34
CA GLU A 387 -39.14 5.68 -16.34
C GLU A 387 -37.87 4.82 -16.21
N SER A 388 -37.44 4.51 -14.98
CA SER A 388 -36.35 3.56 -14.75
C SER A 388 -36.69 2.17 -15.29
N GLY A 389 -37.94 1.72 -15.11
CA GLY A 389 -38.48 0.50 -15.70
C GLY A 389 -38.41 0.48 -17.22
N ARG A 390 -38.90 1.54 -17.89
CA ARG A 390 -38.88 1.69 -19.36
C ARG A 390 -37.46 1.63 -19.93
N VAL A 391 -36.51 2.32 -19.31
CA VAL A 391 -35.11 2.32 -19.76
C VAL A 391 -34.49 0.92 -19.62
N VAL A 392 -34.78 0.19 -18.54
CA VAL A 392 -34.33 -1.20 -18.39
C VAL A 392 -35.01 -2.12 -19.39
N GLU A 393 -36.31 -2.00 -19.64
CA GLU A 393 -37.05 -2.78 -20.63
C GLU A 393 -36.41 -2.65 -22.03
N GLU A 394 -36.11 -1.41 -22.44
CA GLU A 394 -35.43 -1.12 -23.71
C GLU A 394 -34.03 -1.71 -23.79
N ILE A 395 -33.28 -1.77 -22.66
CA ILE A 395 -31.95 -2.40 -22.60
C ILE A 395 -32.07 -3.92 -22.69
N VAL A 396 -32.87 -4.57 -21.84
CA VAL A 396 -32.93 -6.04 -21.80
C VAL A 396 -33.48 -6.62 -23.10
N ALA A 397 -34.40 -5.93 -23.78
CA ALA A 397 -34.89 -6.29 -25.11
C ALA A 397 -33.77 -6.32 -26.17
N ARG A 398 -32.79 -5.40 -26.13
CA ARG A 398 -31.63 -5.41 -27.04
C ARG A 398 -30.74 -6.65 -26.86
N HIS A 399 -30.71 -7.21 -25.65
CA HIS A 399 -29.95 -8.43 -25.32
C HIS A 399 -30.78 -9.72 -25.49
N GLY A 400 -31.99 -9.64 -26.06
CA GLY A 400 -32.86 -10.79 -26.28
C GLY A 400 -33.65 -11.23 -25.04
N GLY A 401 -33.78 -10.35 -24.03
CA GLY A 401 -34.67 -10.55 -22.90
C GLY A 401 -36.14 -10.57 -23.33
N PHE A 402 -36.94 -11.46 -22.74
CA PHE A 402 -38.34 -11.67 -23.07
C PHE A 402 -39.19 -11.89 -21.81
N GLY A 403 -40.50 -11.65 -21.93
CA GLY A 403 -41.43 -11.78 -20.79
C GLY A 403 -41.21 -10.74 -19.69
N PHE A 404 -40.70 -9.55 -20.03
CA PHE A 404 -40.51 -8.46 -19.08
C PHE A 404 -41.85 -8.11 -18.40
N LYS A 405 -41.87 -8.23 -17.07
CA LYS A 405 -43.05 -8.05 -16.22
C LYS A 405 -42.70 -7.11 -15.08
N PHE A 406 -43.00 -5.83 -15.27
CA PHE A 406 -42.92 -4.77 -14.25
C PHE A 406 -44.16 -4.82 -13.34
N ALA A 407 -43.98 -4.69 -12.03
CA ALA A 407 -45.08 -4.77 -11.07
C ALA A 407 -46.00 -3.53 -11.13
N LYS A 408 -47.31 -3.78 -11.23
CA LYS A 408 -48.37 -2.77 -11.29
C LYS A 408 -48.74 -2.13 -9.94
N ASP A 409 -48.44 -2.83 -8.84
CA ASP A 409 -48.75 -2.46 -7.46
C ASP A 409 -47.80 -3.17 -6.47
N ASP A 410 -47.79 -2.70 -5.23
CA ASP A 410 -46.87 -3.16 -4.17
C ASP A 410 -47.05 -4.65 -3.84
N GLN A 411 -48.29 -5.16 -3.91
CA GLN A 411 -48.55 -6.59 -3.74
C GLN A 411 -47.84 -7.40 -4.83
N GLN A 412 -48.03 -7.04 -6.11
CA GLN A 412 -47.33 -7.72 -7.19
C GLN A 412 -45.81 -7.55 -7.10
N ALA A 413 -45.30 -6.42 -6.60
CA ALA A 413 -43.87 -6.24 -6.37
C ALA A 413 -43.34 -7.20 -5.28
N ALA A 414 -44.08 -7.37 -4.18
CA ALA A 414 -43.78 -8.35 -3.14
C ALA A 414 -43.87 -9.80 -3.65
N ASP A 415 -44.90 -10.13 -4.43
CA ASP A 415 -45.08 -11.45 -5.05
C ASP A 415 -43.91 -11.80 -5.97
N LEU A 416 -43.49 -10.87 -6.83
CA LEU A 416 -42.31 -11.04 -7.69
C LEU A 416 -41.04 -11.23 -6.86
N TRP A 417 -40.81 -10.40 -5.84
CA TRP A 417 -39.61 -10.48 -4.99
C TRP A 417 -39.57 -11.74 -4.10
N SER A 418 -40.73 -12.30 -3.74
CA SER A 418 -40.82 -13.57 -3.00
C SER A 418 -40.08 -14.70 -3.71
N THR A 419 -40.11 -14.70 -5.05
CA THR A 419 -39.36 -15.61 -5.93
C THR A 419 -37.86 -15.61 -5.61
N ARG A 420 -37.25 -14.42 -5.49
CA ARG A 420 -35.82 -14.27 -5.16
C ARG A 420 -35.51 -14.57 -3.68
N LYS A 421 -36.42 -14.25 -2.76
CA LYS A 421 -36.29 -14.64 -1.34
C LYS A 421 -36.32 -16.16 -1.14
N ASN A 422 -37.16 -16.86 -1.91
CA ASN A 422 -37.34 -18.32 -1.80
C ASN A 422 -36.31 -19.14 -2.59
N ALA A 423 -35.54 -18.51 -3.50
CA ALA A 423 -34.62 -19.19 -4.42
C ALA A 423 -33.61 -20.12 -3.72
N LEU A 424 -32.99 -19.68 -2.63
CA LEU A 424 -32.04 -20.50 -1.87
C LEU A 424 -32.70 -21.78 -1.35
N TYR A 425 -33.80 -21.66 -0.60
CA TYR A 425 -34.52 -22.81 -0.03
C TYR A 425 -35.03 -23.78 -1.11
N ALA A 426 -35.52 -23.25 -2.23
CA ALA A 426 -35.93 -24.06 -3.38
C ALA A 426 -34.75 -24.84 -3.98
N CYS A 427 -33.58 -24.21 -4.14
CA CYS A 427 -32.38 -24.85 -4.66
C CYS A 427 -31.87 -25.95 -3.72
N LEU A 428 -31.80 -25.69 -2.41
CA LEU A 428 -31.43 -26.68 -1.40
C LEU A 428 -32.37 -27.90 -1.43
N ALA A 429 -33.66 -27.70 -1.72
CA ALA A 429 -34.65 -28.77 -1.81
C ALA A 429 -34.61 -29.60 -3.11
N LEU A 430 -33.77 -29.27 -4.10
CA LEU A 430 -33.71 -30.00 -5.37
C LEU A 430 -33.32 -31.47 -5.19
N VAL A 431 -32.32 -31.74 -4.35
CA VAL A 431 -31.68 -33.06 -4.18
C VAL A 431 -31.79 -33.50 -2.72
N ASN A 432 -32.76 -34.37 -2.44
CA ASN A 432 -33.00 -34.91 -1.10
C ASN A 432 -31.75 -35.63 -0.55
N GLY A 433 -31.44 -35.41 0.73
CA GLY A 433 -30.28 -35.98 1.41
C GLY A 433 -28.92 -35.38 1.00
N SER A 434 -28.89 -34.30 0.22
CA SER A 434 -27.66 -33.54 -0.02
C SER A 434 -27.40 -32.49 1.05
N ARG A 435 -26.13 -32.09 1.18
CA ARG A 435 -25.69 -30.84 1.82
C ARG A 435 -25.25 -29.88 0.72
N ALA A 436 -25.43 -28.58 0.92
CA ALA A 436 -24.96 -27.59 -0.03
C ALA A 436 -23.55 -27.08 0.30
N TRP A 437 -22.81 -26.72 -0.74
CA TRP A 437 -21.74 -25.75 -0.66
C TRP A 437 -22.16 -24.53 -1.47
N SER A 438 -22.63 -23.49 -0.76
CA SER A 438 -22.92 -22.18 -1.35
C SER A 438 -21.61 -21.45 -1.60
N THR A 439 -21.18 -21.36 -2.86
CA THR A 439 -19.96 -20.64 -3.21
C THR A 439 -20.18 -19.13 -3.22
N ASP A 440 -19.09 -18.37 -3.34
CA ASP A 440 -19.12 -16.91 -3.42
C ASP A 440 -17.82 -16.44 -4.08
N VAL A 441 -17.93 -15.76 -5.22
CA VAL A 441 -16.85 -15.04 -5.91
C VAL A 441 -17.40 -13.76 -6.55
N CYS A 442 -16.57 -12.74 -6.71
CA CYS A 442 -16.96 -11.47 -7.33
C CYS A 442 -15.89 -11.01 -8.33
N VAL A 443 -16.32 -10.33 -9.41
CA VAL A 443 -15.48 -9.72 -10.45
C VAL A 443 -16.03 -8.35 -10.83
N PRO A 444 -15.24 -7.46 -11.46
CA PRO A 444 -15.77 -6.28 -12.13
C PRO A 444 -16.95 -6.66 -13.05
N VAL A 445 -18.05 -5.91 -13.01
CA VAL A 445 -19.30 -6.23 -13.76
C VAL A 445 -19.08 -6.44 -15.27
N SER A 446 -18.02 -5.85 -15.82
CA SER A 446 -17.55 -6.07 -17.21
C SER A 446 -17.11 -7.51 -17.52
N LYS A 447 -16.78 -8.31 -16.49
CA LYS A 447 -16.28 -9.69 -16.56
C LYS A 447 -17.27 -10.76 -16.12
N LEU A 448 -18.40 -10.36 -15.50
CA LEU A 448 -19.42 -11.29 -15.00
C LEU A 448 -19.90 -12.29 -16.09
N SER A 449 -20.15 -11.82 -17.31
CA SER A 449 -20.57 -12.67 -18.45
C SER A 449 -19.54 -13.70 -18.91
N GLU A 450 -18.26 -13.47 -18.61
CA GLU A 450 -17.18 -14.42 -18.90
C GLU A 450 -17.09 -15.46 -17.78
N LEU A 451 -17.06 -15.00 -16.52
CA LEU A 451 -16.95 -15.84 -15.33
C LEU A 451 -18.14 -16.79 -15.16
N VAL A 452 -19.38 -16.28 -15.21
CA VAL A 452 -20.58 -17.10 -14.95
C VAL A 452 -20.80 -18.12 -16.06
N TYR A 453 -20.64 -17.72 -17.33
CA TYR A 453 -20.82 -18.62 -18.47
C TYR A 453 -19.85 -19.81 -18.45
N GLU A 454 -18.55 -19.53 -18.29
CA GLU A 454 -17.55 -20.62 -18.24
C GLU A 454 -17.67 -21.44 -16.96
N THR A 455 -18.12 -20.86 -15.84
CA THR A 455 -18.39 -21.62 -14.60
C THR A 455 -19.62 -22.52 -14.73
N LYS A 456 -20.74 -22.05 -15.30
CA LYS A 456 -21.95 -22.87 -15.54
C LYS A 456 -21.64 -24.06 -16.45
N LYS A 457 -20.81 -23.84 -17.47
CA LYS A 457 -20.28 -24.86 -18.39
C LYS A 457 -19.32 -25.86 -17.71
N ASP A 458 -18.44 -25.39 -16.82
CA ASP A 458 -17.55 -26.22 -16.01
C ASP A 458 -18.35 -27.12 -15.05
N LEU A 459 -19.29 -26.54 -14.29
CA LEU A 459 -20.22 -27.25 -13.41
C LEU A 459 -21.04 -28.31 -14.14
N ALA A 460 -21.59 -28.00 -15.32
CA ALA A 460 -22.34 -28.95 -16.14
C ALA A 460 -21.53 -30.20 -16.55
N SER A 461 -20.19 -30.12 -16.58
CA SER A 461 -19.32 -31.28 -16.85
C SER A 461 -19.11 -32.21 -15.65
N THR A 462 -19.43 -31.76 -14.43
CA THR A 462 -19.16 -32.51 -13.19
C THR A 462 -20.22 -33.54 -12.81
N GLY A 463 -21.45 -33.39 -13.33
CA GLY A 463 -22.61 -34.18 -12.88
C GLY A 463 -23.19 -33.78 -11.52
N ILE A 464 -22.63 -32.77 -10.84
CA ILE A 464 -23.19 -32.20 -9.61
C ILE A 464 -24.32 -31.23 -9.98
N VAL A 465 -25.44 -31.28 -9.26
CA VAL A 465 -26.51 -30.28 -9.37
C VAL A 465 -26.05 -29.01 -8.65
N ALA A 466 -25.87 -27.91 -9.39
CA ALA A 466 -25.30 -26.69 -8.87
C ALA A 466 -26.02 -25.44 -9.45
N PRO A 467 -27.20 -25.07 -8.93
CA PRO A 467 -27.92 -23.88 -9.38
C PRO A 467 -27.15 -22.60 -9.07
N ILE A 468 -27.28 -21.60 -9.94
CA ILE A 468 -26.60 -20.30 -9.84
C ILE A 468 -27.60 -19.17 -9.56
N ALA A 469 -27.36 -18.44 -8.47
CA ALA A 469 -28.01 -17.17 -8.18
C ALA A 469 -26.94 -16.11 -7.82
N GLY A 470 -27.21 -14.81 -7.98
CA GLY A 470 -26.20 -13.80 -7.65
C GLY A 470 -26.62 -12.35 -7.74
N HIS A 471 -25.88 -11.51 -7.02
CA HIS A 471 -25.94 -10.05 -7.04
C HIS A 471 -25.26 -9.51 -8.32
N ALA A 472 -25.86 -9.81 -9.46
CA ALA A 472 -25.30 -9.53 -10.78
C ALA A 472 -25.00 -8.03 -11.01
N GLY A 473 -25.70 -7.13 -10.32
CA GLY A 473 -25.53 -5.68 -10.43
C GLY A 473 -24.18 -5.14 -9.90
N ASP A 474 -23.52 -5.84 -8.98
CA ASP A 474 -22.18 -5.50 -8.48
C ASP A 474 -21.10 -6.51 -8.89
N GLY A 475 -21.49 -7.67 -9.44
CA GLY A 475 -20.58 -8.64 -10.08
C GLY A 475 -20.35 -9.91 -9.27
N ASN A 476 -21.12 -10.13 -8.20
CA ASN A 476 -21.05 -11.30 -7.34
C ASN A 476 -22.06 -12.40 -7.75
N PHE A 477 -21.68 -13.67 -7.57
CA PHE A 477 -22.62 -14.80 -7.68
C PHE A 477 -22.19 -16.00 -6.84
N HIS A 478 -23.16 -16.90 -6.66
CA HIS A 478 -23.09 -18.12 -5.86
C HIS A 478 -23.56 -19.30 -6.71
N ALA A 479 -22.79 -20.38 -6.74
CA ALA A 479 -23.24 -21.69 -7.17
C ALA A 479 -23.53 -22.53 -5.91
N SER A 480 -24.72 -23.13 -5.81
CA SER A 480 -25.11 -23.96 -4.67
C SER A 480 -24.89 -25.44 -4.99
N LEU A 481 -23.65 -25.94 -4.83
CA LEU A 481 -23.30 -27.32 -5.18
C LEU A 481 -23.94 -28.31 -4.21
N LEU A 482 -24.83 -29.18 -4.71
CA LEU A 482 -25.58 -30.14 -3.90
C LEU A 482 -24.84 -31.50 -3.83
N ILE A 483 -24.23 -31.76 -2.68
CA ILE A 483 -23.27 -32.83 -2.43
C ILE A 483 -23.91 -33.92 -1.55
N ARG A 484 -23.88 -35.19 -1.97
CA ARG A 484 -24.47 -36.32 -1.24
C ARG A 484 -23.42 -37.24 -0.59
N ASN A 485 -22.17 -37.17 -1.01
CA ASN A 485 -21.10 -38.09 -0.60
C ASN A 485 -19.69 -37.46 -0.79
N GLU A 486 -18.66 -38.14 -0.31
CA GLU A 486 -17.28 -37.62 -0.32
C GLU A 486 -16.63 -37.58 -1.72
N GLU A 487 -17.10 -38.35 -2.69
CA GLU A 487 -16.63 -38.25 -4.08
C GLU A 487 -17.21 -37.00 -4.76
N GLU A 488 -18.50 -36.72 -4.54
CA GLU A 488 -19.12 -35.45 -4.93
C GLU A 488 -18.47 -34.25 -4.21
N LEU A 489 -18.04 -34.39 -2.95
CA LEU A 489 -17.25 -33.36 -2.27
C LEU A 489 -15.89 -33.13 -2.95
N ARG A 490 -15.21 -34.20 -3.36
CA ARG A 490 -13.91 -34.12 -4.04
C ARG A 490 -14.05 -33.38 -5.38
N ILE A 491 -15.03 -33.77 -6.19
CA ILE A 491 -15.34 -33.12 -7.47
C ILE A 491 -15.77 -31.65 -7.25
N ALA A 492 -16.55 -31.37 -6.19
CA ALA A 492 -16.93 -30.01 -5.79
C ALA A 492 -15.71 -29.14 -5.48
N LYS A 493 -14.74 -29.63 -4.67
CA LYS A 493 -13.51 -28.89 -4.37
C LYS A 493 -12.74 -28.52 -5.64
N ASP A 494 -12.58 -29.49 -6.54
CA ASP A 494 -11.83 -29.29 -7.79
C ASP A 494 -12.47 -28.22 -8.69
N VAL A 495 -13.81 -28.14 -8.77
CA VAL A 495 -14.51 -27.13 -9.59
C VAL A 495 -14.64 -25.77 -8.90
N VAL A 496 -14.79 -25.74 -7.57
CA VAL A 496 -14.80 -24.49 -6.79
C VAL A 496 -13.43 -23.81 -6.84
N SER A 497 -12.34 -24.57 -6.70
CA SER A 497 -10.97 -24.06 -6.91
C SER A 497 -10.82 -23.43 -8.30
N ARG A 498 -11.24 -24.13 -9.38
CA ARG A 498 -11.21 -23.58 -10.75
C ARG A 498 -12.04 -22.30 -10.89
N MET A 499 -13.21 -22.22 -10.24
CA MET A 499 -14.05 -21.03 -10.24
C MET A 499 -13.38 -19.85 -9.52
N VAL A 500 -12.70 -20.09 -8.39
CA VAL A 500 -11.96 -19.05 -7.65
C VAL A 500 -10.77 -18.53 -8.45
N HIS A 501 -9.92 -19.41 -8.96
CA HIS A 501 -8.79 -19.01 -9.83
C HIS A 501 -9.29 -18.26 -11.08
N ARG A 502 -10.44 -18.65 -11.66
CA ARG A 502 -11.08 -17.96 -12.79
C ARG A 502 -11.58 -16.56 -12.40
N ALA A 503 -12.05 -16.35 -11.17
CA ALA A 503 -12.44 -15.03 -10.67
C ALA A 503 -11.22 -14.12 -10.47
N ILE A 504 -10.17 -14.61 -9.78
CA ILE A 504 -8.94 -13.83 -9.53
C ILE A 504 -8.25 -13.47 -10.86
N ALA A 505 -8.15 -14.40 -11.81
CA ALA A 505 -7.60 -14.16 -13.16
C ALA A 505 -8.44 -13.18 -14.01
N LEU A 506 -9.63 -12.78 -13.56
CA LEU A 506 -10.51 -11.79 -14.17
C LEU A 506 -10.58 -10.47 -13.36
N ASP A 507 -9.53 -10.18 -12.57
CA ASP A 507 -9.42 -8.99 -11.69
C ASP A 507 -10.47 -8.99 -10.56
N GLY A 508 -10.85 -10.18 -10.10
CA GLY A 508 -11.84 -10.43 -9.05
C GLY A 508 -11.26 -11.02 -7.77
N THR A 509 -12.16 -11.53 -6.92
CA THR A 509 -11.87 -12.01 -5.57
C THR A 509 -12.45 -13.41 -5.31
N CYS A 510 -11.78 -14.18 -4.46
CA CYS A 510 -12.24 -15.45 -3.91
C CYS A 510 -13.45 -15.30 -2.97
N THR A 511 -13.85 -14.09 -2.57
CA THR A 511 -15.07 -13.85 -1.80
C THR A 511 -15.62 -12.44 -2.02
N GLY A 512 -16.85 -12.35 -2.53
CA GLY A 512 -17.61 -11.10 -2.53
C GLY A 512 -18.05 -10.73 -1.11
N GLU A 513 -18.65 -11.68 -0.38
CA GLU A 513 -19.30 -11.37 0.90
C GLU A 513 -19.30 -12.42 2.02
N HIS A 514 -18.98 -13.70 1.76
CA HIS A 514 -18.97 -14.73 2.82
C HIS A 514 -17.76 -14.61 3.78
N GLY A 515 -16.73 -13.86 3.40
CA GLY A 515 -15.45 -13.77 4.09
C GLY A 515 -14.47 -14.87 3.66
N VAL A 516 -13.30 -14.88 4.29
CA VAL A 516 -12.26 -15.88 4.04
C VAL A 516 -12.49 -17.13 4.89
N GLY A 517 -12.94 -16.93 6.12
CA GLY A 517 -13.14 -17.96 7.13
C GLY A 517 -11.91 -18.86 7.28
N ILE A 518 -12.11 -20.16 7.14
CA ILE A 518 -11.05 -21.17 7.03
C ILE A 518 -10.87 -21.73 5.62
N GLY A 519 -11.92 -21.73 4.79
CA GLY A 519 -11.93 -22.38 3.49
C GLY A 519 -11.07 -21.67 2.44
N LYS A 520 -11.09 -20.33 2.43
CA LYS A 520 -10.48 -19.53 1.33
C LYS A 520 -9.06 -19.03 1.62
N LYS A 521 -8.46 -19.41 2.76
CA LYS A 521 -7.13 -18.92 3.18
C LYS A 521 -6.01 -19.20 2.18
N GLU A 522 -6.14 -20.26 1.38
CA GLU A 522 -5.14 -20.64 0.37
C GLU A 522 -5.08 -19.66 -0.82
N TYR A 523 -6.21 -19.03 -1.19
CA TYR A 523 -6.29 -18.11 -2.34
C TYR A 523 -5.78 -16.70 -2.02
N LEU A 524 -5.65 -16.32 -0.74
CA LEU A 524 -5.23 -14.96 -0.34
C LEU A 524 -3.85 -14.54 -0.87
N VAL A 525 -2.92 -15.49 -1.03
CA VAL A 525 -1.58 -15.19 -1.56
C VAL A 525 -1.62 -14.89 -3.07
N GLU A 526 -2.60 -15.45 -3.78
CA GLU A 526 -2.83 -15.21 -5.21
C GLU A 526 -3.60 -13.90 -5.44
N GLU A 527 -4.65 -13.65 -4.65
CA GLU A 527 -5.49 -12.45 -4.75
C GLU A 527 -4.82 -11.19 -4.20
N LEU A 528 -4.26 -11.24 -2.98
CA LEU A 528 -3.73 -10.07 -2.28
C LEU A 528 -2.21 -9.94 -2.41
N GLY A 529 -1.54 -10.97 -2.92
CA GLY A 529 -0.09 -11.08 -2.93
C GLY A 529 0.51 -11.44 -1.56
N ALA A 530 1.73 -11.98 -1.59
CA ALA A 530 2.47 -12.37 -0.39
C ALA A 530 2.73 -11.19 0.57
N GLY A 531 3.01 -9.99 0.05
CA GLY A 531 3.27 -8.80 0.88
C GLY A 531 2.08 -8.37 1.73
N THR A 532 0.88 -8.32 1.14
CA THR A 532 -0.37 -8.00 1.85
C THR A 532 -0.75 -9.12 2.84
N THR A 533 -0.58 -10.38 2.44
CA THR A 533 -0.83 -11.53 3.32
C THR A 533 0.10 -11.52 4.55
N LEU A 534 1.38 -11.19 4.35
CA LEU A 534 2.34 -10.98 5.43
C LEU A 534 1.95 -9.79 6.31
N LEU A 535 1.56 -8.65 5.71
CA LEU A 535 1.09 -7.48 6.46
C LEU A 535 -0.10 -7.82 7.37
N VAL A 536 -1.14 -8.48 6.85
CA VAL A 536 -2.29 -8.93 7.64
C VAL A 536 -1.86 -9.87 8.78
N SER A 537 -0.97 -10.84 8.50
CA SER A 537 -0.42 -11.72 9.54
C SER A 537 0.44 -10.99 10.60
N SER A 538 0.98 -9.82 10.26
CA SER A 538 1.83 -8.99 11.12
C SER A 538 1.05 -7.97 11.98
N ILE A 539 -0.29 -8.01 11.97
CA ILE A 539 -1.15 -7.21 12.86
C ILE A 539 -1.76 -8.11 13.97
N PRO A 540 -0.99 -8.54 14.99
CA PRO A 540 -1.60 -8.97 16.24
C PRO A 540 -2.41 -7.84 16.89
N GLY A 541 -3.46 -8.16 17.63
CA GLY A 541 -4.23 -7.15 18.39
C GLY A 541 -3.38 -6.33 19.40
N SER A 542 -2.21 -6.82 19.81
CA SER A 542 -1.24 -6.05 20.60
C SER A 542 -0.52 -4.93 19.81
N TYR A 543 -0.38 -5.07 18.48
CA TYR A 543 0.14 -4.01 17.62
C TYR A 543 -0.90 -2.91 17.36
N ILE A 544 -2.20 -3.24 17.42
CA ILE A 544 -3.27 -2.23 17.41
C ILE A 544 -3.16 -1.33 18.65
N LEU A 545 -2.83 -1.88 19.84
CA LEU A 545 -2.49 -1.06 21.01
C LEU A 545 -1.27 -0.17 20.72
N MET A 546 -0.24 -0.65 20.03
CA MET A 546 0.94 0.16 19.71
C MET A 546 0.60 1.34 18.78
N ILE A 547 -0.16 1.09 17.70
CA ILE A 547 -0.62 2.13 16.76
C ILE A 547 -1.48 3.17 17.48
N LEU A 548 -2.45 2.73 18.30
CA LEU A 548 -3.31 3.64 19.07
C LEU A 548 -2.56 4.38 20.18
N ARG A 549 -1.53 3.76 20.80
CA ARG A 549 -0.67 4.44 21.78
C ARG A 549 0.26 5.45 21.11
N MET A 550 0.75 5.19 19.89
CA MET A 550 1.44 6.21 19.09
C MET A 550 0.51 7.39 18.75
N ALA A 551 -0.78 7.18 18.55
CA ALA A 551 -1.77 8.26 18.39
C ALA A 551 -2.12 9.00 19.70
N ARG A 552 -2.11 8.31 20.87
CA ARG A 552 -2.25 8.93 22.20
C ARG A 552 -0.95 9.50 22.79
N ARG A 553 0.19 9.41 22.08
CA ARG A 553 1.49 10.00 22.48
C ARG A 553 1.51 11.53 22.25
N THR A 554 0.44 12.20 22.69
CA THR A 554 0.05 13.55 22.24
C THR A 554 -0.41 14.48 23.38
N ASP A 555 -0.81 13.93 24.53
CA ASP A 555 -1.47 14.63 25.66
C ASP A 555 -0.55 15.41 26.64
N LEU A 556 0.63 15.87 26.20
CA LEU A 556 1.58 16.61 27.06
C LEU A 556 1.61 18.14 26.86
N MET A 557 0.59 18.72 26.22
CA MET A 557 0.54 20.14 25.83
C MET A 557 -0.59 20.92 26.55
N LYS A 558 -0.37 21.32 27.81
CA LYS A 558 -1.22 22.33 28.48
C LYS A 558 -0.65 23.75 28.31
N VAL A 559 -1.16 24.43 27.28
CA VAL A 559 -1.25 25.90 27.15
C VAL A 559 0.04 26.70 27.41
N SER A 560 0.87 26.81 26.37
CA SER A 560 1.46 28.10 26.00
C SER A 560 1.20 28.35 24.51
N LYS A 561 1.20 29.61 24.07
CA LYS A 561 0.97 29.96 22.67
C LYS A 561 2.27 29.86 21.88
N ASP A 562 2.37 28.88 21.00
CA ASP A 562 2.52 29.09 19.54
C ASP A 562 2.41 27.72 18.82
N ILE A 563 1.99 27.71 17.56
CA ILE A 563 1.49 26.50 16.89
C ILE A 563 2.57 25.84 16.02
N HIS A 564 3.18 24.77 16.54
CA HIS A 564 3.78 23.70 15.74
C HIS A 564 3.54 22.34 16.40
N TYR A 565 2.99 21.39 15.63
CA TYR A 565 2.79 20.00 16.08
C TYR A 565 4.02 19.16 15.76
N GLY A 566 4.67 18.62 16.79
CA GLY A 566 5.72 17.61 16.68
C GLY A 566 5.67 16.69 17.89
N TYR A 567 5.65 15.38 17.67
CA TYR A 567 5.52 14.39 18.74
C TYR A 567 6.69 13.41 18.75
N ALA A 568 7.72 13.80 19.50
CA ALA A 568 8.77 12.91 19.97
C ALA A 568 8.34 12.22 21.27
N PHE A 569 8.95 11.07 21.60
CA PHE A 569 8.76 10.43 22.90
C PHE A 569 10.07 9.83 23.44
N ASN A 570 10.59 10.43 24.51
CA ASN A 570 11.63 9.85 25.37
C ASN A 570 10.99 9.00 26.49
N SER A 571 11.82 8.25 27.23
CA SER A 571 11.42 7.40 28.36
C SER A 571 12.58 7.14 29.33
N ASP A 572 12.41 7.44 30.63
CA ASP A 572 13.28 7.08 31.79
C ASP A 572 12.65 7.63 33.09
N HIS A 573 12.89 7.22 34.35
CA HIS A 573 13.57 6.06 34.99
C HIS A 573 12.54 5.36 35.95
N GLU A 574 12.78 4.33 36.78
CA GLU A 574 13.93 3.42 37.02
C GLU A 574 13.39 1.95 37.10
N VAL A 575 13.57 1.01 38.06
CA VAL A 575 14.19 0.90 39.41
C VAL A 575 14.92 -0.47 39.56
N LEU A 576 16.04 -0.47 40.30
CA LEU A 576 16.72 -1.55 41.08
C LEU A 576 16.03 -2.95 41.24
N LYS A 577 16.70 -4.10 41.43
CA LYS A 577 18.01 -4.35 42.09
C LYS A 577 18.64 -5.77 41.92
N GLU A 578 19.98 -5.83 41.94
CA GLU A 578 20.90 -6.89 42.45
C GLU A 578 21.06 -8.34 41.86
N ARG A 579 22.34 -8.63 41.50
CA ARG A 579 23.13 -9.91 41.60
C ARG A 579 22.85 -11.10 40.65
N SER A 580 23.84 -11.96 40.30
CA SER A 580 25.33 -11.81 40.24
C SER A 580 26.02 -13.04 39.58
N GLU A 581 27.25 -12.83 39.06
CA GLU A 581 28.35 -13.83 38.98
C GLU A 581 28.33 -14.94 37.88
N ARG A 582 29.16 -14.81 36.82
CA ARG A 582 30.36 -15.64 36.51
C ARG A 582 30.88 -15.45 35.06
N ARG A 583 32.20 -15.55 34.88
CA ARG A 583 32.92 -15.49 33.58
C ARG A 583 33.38 -16.90 33.16
N ARG A 584 33.51 -17.18 31.84
CA ARG A 584 34.81 -17.52 31.17
C ARG A 584 34.67 -18.06 29.73
N THR A 585 35.85 -18.15 29.09
CA THR A 585 36.23 -18.99 27.92
C THR A 585 35.61 -18.68 26.55
N GLN A 586 36.40 -17.94 25.78
CA GLN A 586 36.38 -17.90 24.32
C GLN A 586 37.19 -19.09 23.74
N GLY A 587 36.84 -19.55 22.53
CA GLY A 587 37.65 -20.47 21.73
C GLY A 587 37.19 -21.93 21.68
N ALA A 588 36.28 -22.25 20.75
CA ALA A 588 36.04 -23.60 20.19
C ALA A 588 34.96 -23.60 19.07
N ARG A 589 35.26 -23.07 17.86
CA ARG A 589 34.38 -23.27 16.68
C ARG A 589 35.09 -23.58 15.34
N ASP A 590 36.42 -23.53 15.27
CA ASP A 590 37.18 -23.96 14.08
C ASP A 590 37.40 -25.49 14.06
N ALA A 591 36.35 -26.26 13.75
CA ALA A 591 36.44 -27.73 13.66
C ALA A 591 35.44 -28.43 12.72
N LEU A 592 34.32 -27.79 12.34
CA LEU A 592 33.18 -28.48 11.70
C LEU A 592 32.65 -27.77 10.44
N PHE A 593 33.55 -27.27 9.58
CA PHE A 593 33.16 -26.61 8.32
C PHE A 593 34.13 -26.86 7.14
N LYS A 594 34.82 -28.01 7.11
CA LYS A 594 35.73 -28.40 6.01
C LYS A 594 35.26 -29.60 5.18
N ASP A 595 34.46 -30.50 5.73
CA ASP A 595 34.13 -31.78 5.08
C ASP A 595 32.94 -31.71 4.10
N SER A 596 32.36 -30.52 3.90
CA SER A 596 31.19 -30.29 3.04
C SER A 596 31.49 -29.63 1.68
N ILE A 597 32.75 -29.29 1.39
CA ILE A 597 33.14 -28.48 0.20
C ILE A 597 33.95 -29.28 -0.84
N GLU A 598 34.03 -30.61 -0.71
CA GLU A 598 34.71 -31.48 -1.70
C GLU A 598 33.76 -32.31 -2.58
N LEU A 599 32.48 -32.46 -2.20
CA LEU A 599 31.52 -33.28 -2.96
C LEU A 599 30.91 -32.60 -4.21
N TYR A 600 31.10 -31.28 -4.39
CA TYR A 600 30.39 -30.47 -5.39
C TYR A 600 31.24 -29.98 -6.58
N ARG A 601 32.49 -30.44 -6.71
CA ARG A 601 33.42 -29.98 -7.78
C ARG A 601 33.54 -30.88 -9.00
N ASN A 602 32.94 -32.08 -8.99
CA ASN A 602 33.10 -33.06 -10.07
C ASN A 602 31.75 -33.58 -10.60
N PHE A 603 31.11 -32.83 -11.50
CA PHE A 603 30.40 -33.41 -12.65
C PHE A 603 30.39 -32.42 -13.82
N ASN A 604 30.71 -32.90 -15.02
CA ASN A 604 31.09 -32.07 -16.16
C ASN A 604 29.98 -31.98 -17.23
N VAL A 605 29.96 -30.90 -18.01
CA VAL A 605 28.94 -30.63 -19.03
C VAL A 605 29.29 -31.33 -20.34
N GLN A 606 28.66 -32.48 -20.60
CA GLN A 606 28.35 -32.94 -21.97
C GLN A 606 27.19 -33.95 -21.96
N SER A 607 26.61 -34.17 -23.16
CA SER A 607 25.53 -35.13 -23.47
C SER A 607 24.22 -35.07 -22.64
N VAL A 608 23.39 -34.04 -22.87
CA VAL A 608 21.96 -34.24 -23.18
C VAL A 608 21.53 -33.26 -24.29
N LYS A 609 21.90 -33.58 -25.53
CA LYS A 609 21.33 -32.99 -26.76
C LYS A 609 21.08 -34.09 -27.77
N ASN A 610 19.99 -34.83 -27.59
CA ASN A 610 19.21 -35.57 -28.59
C ASN A 610 18.19 -36.45 -27.87
N SER A 611 17.00 -36.63 -28.47
CA SER A 611 15.74 -37.02 -27.82
C SER A 611 15.27 -36.01 -26.75
N VAL A 612 13.98 -35.72 -26.58
CA VAL A 612 12.78 -36.25 -27.25
C VAL A 612 12.03 -35.13 -27.98
N PHE A 613 12.02 -35.17 -29.31
CA PHE A 613 11.04 -34.47 -30.16
C PHE A 613 10.79 -35.34 -31.38
N GLY A 614 9.71 -36.11 -31.35
CA GLY A 614 9.23 -36.95 -32.44
C GLY A 614 7.70 -36.85 -32.53
N ASP A 615 7.20 -36.66 -33.75
CA ASP A 615 5.80 -36.62 -34.20
C ASP A 615 4.67 -36.22 -33.23
N ALA A 616 4.12 -35.03 -33.48
CA ALA A 616 2.68 -34.88 -33.75
C ALA A 616 2.36 -33.54 -34.45
N ARG A 617 2.52 -33.46 -35.78
CA ARG A 617 1.87 -32.41 -36.59
C ARG A 617 0.60 -32.97 -37.24
N GLN A 618 -0.58 -32.52 -36.78
CA GLN A 618 -1.74 -32.11 -37.60
C GLN A 618 -3.06 -32.18 -36.81
N ARG A 619 -3.64 -31.01 -36.50
CA ARG A 619 -5.01 -30.58 -36.88
C ARG A 619 -5.18 -29.12 -36.46
N GLY A 620 -6.00 -28.36 -37.20
CA GLY A 620 -6.08 -26.91 -37.07
C GLY A 620 -7.25 -26.45 -36.21
N SER A 621 -6.97 -25.51 -35.31
CA SER A 621 -7.96 -24.68 -34.61
C SER A 621 -7.32 -23.32 -34.29
N THR A 622 -8.05 -22.23 -34.48
CA THR A 622 -7.55 -20.86 -34.30
C THR A 622 -7.56 -20.45 -32.83
N GLU A 623 -6.41 -20.59 -32.15
CA GLU A 623 -6.17 -19.97 -30.84
C GLU A 623 -5.90 -18.48 -30.97
N PHE A 624 -6.68 -17.63 -30.29
CA PHE A 624 -6.21 -16.29 -29.90
C PHE A 624 -5.34 -16.43 -28.65
N ARG A 625 -4.02 -16.55 -28.84
CA ARG A 625 -3.07 -16.50 -27.73
C ARG A 625 -2.93 -15.08 -27.22
N PHE A 626 -3.27 -14.85 -25.96
CA PHE A 626 -2.55 -13.83 -25.19
C PHE A 626 -1.11 -14.31 -25.05
N GLN A 627 -0.19 -13.67 -25.76
CA GLN A 627 1.23 -13.86 -25.54
C GLN A 627 1.59 -13.23 -24.19
N GLN A 628 2.45 -13.89 -23.41
CA GLN A 628 3.29 -13.13 -22.48
C GLN A 628 4.03 -12.06 -23.29
N PRO A 629 4.18 -10.81 -22.80
CA PRO A 629 4.92 -9.77 -23.52
C PRO A 629 6.29 -10.30 -23.93
N SER A 630 6.53 -10.40 -25.23
CA SER A 630 7.82 -10.85 -25.74
C SER A 630 8.85 -9.76 -25.47
N LEU A 631 9.61 -9.90 -24.39
CA LEU A 631 10.74 -9.04 -24.01
C LEU A 631 11.95 -9.24 -24.95
N THR A 632 11.68 -9.28 -26.26
CA THR A 632 12.66 -9.17 -27.34
C THR A 632 13.10 -7.71 -27.46
N TRP A 633 13.82 -7.24 -26.43
CA TRP A 633 14.48 -5.95 -26.43
C TRP A 633 15.40 -5.81 -27.65
N VAL A 634 15.51 -4.59 -28.17
CA VAL A 634 16.32 -4.27 -29.36
C VAL A 634 17.70 -4.91 -29.23
N PRO A 635 18.09 -5.82 -30.15
CA PRO A 635 19.39 -6.45 -30.07
C PRO A 635 20.51 -5.42 -30.10
N VAL A 636 21.44 -5.51 -29.14
CA VAL A 636 22.64 -4.65 -29.06
C VAL A 636 23.48 -4.68 -30.36
N LYS A 637 23.22 -5.66 -31.24
CA LYS A 637 23.81 -5.84 -32.57
C LYS A 637 23.59 -4.71 -33.59
N GLU A 638 22.65 -3.79 -33.37
CA GLU A 638 22.35 -2.71 -34.35
C GLU A 638 22.85 -1.32 -33.93
N LEU A 639 23.49 -1.18 -32.77
CA LEU A 639 24.13 0.07 -32.38
C LEU A 639 25.56 0.17 -32.95
N PRO A 640 25.95 1.30 -33.56
CA PRO A 640 27.30 1.45 -34.11
C PRO A 640 28.38 1.47 -33.02
N GLU A 641 29.51 0.83 -33.31
CA GLU A 641 30.66 0.73 -32.41
C GLU A 641 31.24 2.09 -32.01
N TRP A 642 32.07 2.08 -30.96
CA TRP A 642 32.81 3.26 -30.52
C TRP A 642 33.81 3.72 -31.60
N PRO A 643 33.80 5.00 -32.03
CA PRO A 643 34.71 5.46 -33.07
C PRO A 643 36.18 5.30 -32.68
N SER A 644 36.96 4.60 -33.52
CA SER A 644 38.37 4.30 -33.26
C SER A 644 39.29 5.54 -33.21
N ASN A 645 38.81 6.69 -33.67
CA ASN A 645 39.51 7.98 -33.66
C ASN A 645 39.10 8.88 -32.48
N VAL A 646 38.30 8.39 -31.52
CA VAL A 646 37.87 9.14 -30.34
C VAL A 646 38.37 8.43 -29.08
N GLU A 647 39.31 9.05 -28.40
CA GLU A 647 39.82 8.55 -27.12
C GLU A 647 38.78 8.73 -26.00
N ALA A 648 38.79 7.81 -25.03
CA ALA A 648 37.92 7.84 -23.86
C ALA A 648 38.78 7.85 -22.59
N HIS A 649 38.33 8.58 -21.58
CA HIS A 649 39.03 8.71 -20.31
C HIS A 649 39.16 7.33 -19.62
N PRO A 650 40.36 6.94 -19.16
CA PRO A 650 40.59 5.63 -18.54
C PRO A 650 40.07 5.60 -17.10
N LEU A 651 38.74 5.49 -16.92
CA LEU A 651 38.16 5.24 -15.60
C LEU A 651 38.63 3.89 -15.04
N LEU A 652 38.88 3.83 -13.73
CA LEU A 652 39.14 2.56 -13.05
C LEU A 652 37.93 1.63 -13.15
N VAL A 653 38.17 0.34 -13.41
CA VAL A 653 37.15 -0.72 -13.39
C VAL A 653 37.18 -1.41 -12.03
N ILE A 654 36.10 -1.28 -11.27
CA ILE A 654 35.93 -1.78 -9.90
C ILE A 654 34.96 -2.97 -9.91
N ASP A 655 35.27 -4.04 -9.18
CA ASP A 655 34.47 -5.27 -9.09
C ASP A 655 33.57 -5.27 -7.84
N TYR A 656 32.26 -5.21 -8.04
CA TYR A 656 31.31 -5.14 -6.94
C TYR A 656 31.36 -6.37 -6.02
N GLN A 657 31.68 -7.55 -6.54
CA GLN A 657 31.74 -8.77 -5.71
C GLN A 657 32.98 -8.80 -4.82
N LEU A 658 34.10 -8.23 -5.28
CA LEU A 658 35.30 -8.06 -4.45
C LEU A 658 35.08 -7.00 -3.36
N LEU A 659 34.38 -5.89 -3.68
CA LEU A 659 33.95 -4.92 -2.66
C LEU A 659 33.06 -5.57 -1.58
N LYS A 660 32.06 -6.38 -1.98
CA LYS A 660 31.21 -7.12 -1.03
C LYS A 660 31.95 -8.19 -0.23
N ALA A 661 33.05 -8.72 -0.76
CA ALA A 661 33.90 -9.69 -0.06
C ALA A 661 34.90 -9.03 0.92
N GLY A 662 35.00 -7.69 0.94
CA GLY A 662 35.97 -6.98 1.77
C GLY A 662 37.40 -7.01 1.21
N ASP A 663 37.58 -7.12 -0.11
CA ASP A 663 38.92 -7.12 -0.71
C ASP A 663 39.57 -5.73 -0.57
N GLU A 664 40.61 -5.66 0.27
CA GLU A 664 41.38 -4.44 0.52
C GLU A 664 41.98 -3.84 -0.77
N THR A 665 42.39 -4.64 -1.75
CA THR A 665 42.92 -4.11 -3.01
C THR A 665 41.84 -3.34 -3.76
N GLU A 666 40.65 -3.94 -3.89
CA GLU A 666 39.53 -3.34 -4.60
C GLU A 666 38.91 -2.15 -3.85
N ILE A 667 38.87 -2.22 -2.51
CA ILE A 667 38.51 -1.09 -1.63
C ILE A 667 39.47 0.09 -1.81
N ASN A 668 40.79 -0.15 -1.89
CA ASN A 668 41.75 0.92 -2.11
C ASN A 668 41.68 1.48 -3.54
N ARG A 669 41.31 0.69 -4.54
CA ARG A 669 41.04 1.16 -5.92
C ARG A 669 39.73 1.96 -6.02
N LEU A 670 38.68 1.61 -5.28
CA LEU A 670 37.46 2.42 -5.15
C LEU A 670 37.77 3.76 -4.46
N TRP A 671 38.58 3.73 -3.41
CA TRP A 671 39.04 4.93 -2.72
C TRP A 671 39.80 5.86 -3.68
N GLU A 672 40.79 5.35 -4.41
CA GLU A 672 41.53 6.10 -5.44
C GLU A 672 40.59 6.71 -6.49
N ALA A 673 39.62 5.94 -7.00
CA ALA A 673 38.63 6.44 -7.94
C ALA A 673 37.80 7.59 -7.38
N GLY A 674 37.37 7.48 -6.11
CA GLY A 674 36.56 8.47 -5.41
C GLY A 674 37.33 9.75 -5.04
N THR A 675 38.61 9.65 -4.66
CA THR A 675 39.44 10.80 -4.29
C THR A 675 40.00 11.54 -5.50
N ASN A 676 40.35 10.83 -6.58
CA ASN A 676 41.06 11.44 -7.70
C ASN A 676 40.10 12.08 -8.71
N LEU A 677 39.39 11.27 -9.49
CA LEU A 677 38.49 11.75 -10.55
C LEU A 677 37.02 11.79 -10.11
N GLY A 678 36.65 11.03 -9.09
CA GLY A 678 35.27 10.85 -8.64
C GLY A 678 34.40 9.98 -9.55
N PHE A 679 34.98 9.30 -10.55
CA PHE A 679 34.28 8.46 -11.53
C PHE A 679 34.97 7.10 -11.71
N TRP A 680 34.20 6.02 -11.78
CA TRP A 680 34.66 4.66 -12.08
C TRP A 680 33.64 3.89 -12.93
N TYR A 681 34.06 2.79 -13.53
CA TYR A 681 33.14 1.73 -13.92
C TYR A 681 33.00 0.73 -12.77
N LEU A 682 31.78 0.26 -12.50
CA LEU A 682 31.50 -0.87 -11.61
C LEU A 682 31.03 -2.07 -12.45
N LYS A 683 31.64 -3.24 -12.27
CA LYS A 683 31.28 -4.52 -12.93
C LYS A 683 30.77 -5.56 -11.95
N ASN A 684 30.23 -6.65 -12.48
CA ASN A 684 29.70 -7.80 -11.72
C ASN A 684 28.63 -7.39 -10.69
N HIS A 685 27.84 -6.37 -11.03
CA HIS A 685 26.88 -5.76 -10.12
C HIS A 685 25.52 -6.47 -10.11
N GLY A 686 25.22 -7.31 -11.10
CA GLY A 686 24.00 -8.15 -11.10
C GLY A 686 22.71 -7.36 -11.34
N ALA A 687 22.82 -6.16 -11.93
CA ALA A 687 21.71 -5.25 -12.23
C ALA A 687 21.49 -5.04 -13.75
N GLU A 688 22.23 -5.78 -14.59
CA GLU A 688 22.39 -5.54 -16.02
C GLU A 688 21.05 -5.70 -16.78
N GLN A 689 20.18 -6.61 -16.32
CA GLN A 689 18.84 -6.80 -16.90
C GLN A 689 17.83 -5.76 -16.38
N ASP A 690 17.97 -5.33 -15.13
CA ASP A 690 17.11 -4.34 -14.48
C ASP A 690 17.26 -2.97 -15.18
N PHE A 691 18.48 -2.59 -15.55
CA PHE A 691 18.74 -1.40 -16.37
C PHE A 691 18.06 -1.45 -17.75
N VAL A 692 18.00 -2.63 -18.39
CA VAL A 692 17.31 -2.81 -19.68
C VAL A 692 15.78 -2.74 -19.50
N ALA A 693 15.23 -3.38 -18.47
CA ALA A 693 13.80 -3.30 -18.17
C ALA A 693 13.34 -1.87 -17.84
N MET A 694 14.18 -1.09 -17.15
CA MET A 694 13.93 0.33 -16.86
C MET A 694 13.95 1.22 -18.12
N TRP A 695 14.82 0.95 -19.11
CA TRP A 695 14.70 1.59 -20.43
C TRP A 695 13.38 1.24 -21.11
N GLY A 696 12.95 -0.02 -21.01
CA GLY A 696 11.66 -0.49 -21.52
C GLY A 696 10.46 0.25 -20.96
N MET A 697 10.40 0.41 -19.63
CA MET A 697 9.40 1.24 -18.96
C MET A 697 9.40 2.67 -19.51
N GLY A 698 10.60 3.27 -19.68
CA GLY A 698 10.73 4.60 -20.28
C GLY A 698 10.27 4.68 -21.73
N GLU A 699 10.48 3.62 -22.54
CA GLU A 699 10.02 3.58 -23.92
C GLU A 699 8.49 3.57 -24.02
N GLU A 700 7.81 2.75 -23.23
CA GLU A 700 6.34 2.73 -23.16
C GLU A 700 5.79 4.03 -22.58
N VAL A 701 6.43 4.62 -21.57
CA VAL A 701 6.05 5.95 -21.05
C VAL A 701 6.21 7.04 -22.12
N PHE A 702 7.31 7.08 -22.87
CA PHE A 702 7.51 8.13 -23.87
C PHE A 702 6.61 7.96 -25.12
N LYS A 703 6.11 6.75 -25.41
CA LYS A 703 5.07 6.50 -26.42
C LYS A 703 3.71 7.12 -26.08
N LEU A 704 3.43 7.40 -24.81
CA LEU A 704 2.15 8.01 -24.40
C LEU A 704 1.95 9.41 -25.02
N PRO A 705 0.70 9.85 -25.28
CA PRO A 705 0.41 11.20 -25.74
C PRO A 705 0.99 12.26 -24.80
N LEU A 706 1.46 13.39 -25.35
CA LEU A 706 2.08 14.45 -24.53
C LEU A 706 1.14 14.98 -23.44
N GLU A 707 -0.17 15.08 -23.73
CA GLU A 707 -1.19 15.48 -22.75
C GLU A 707 -1.25 14.52 -21.55
N GLU A 708 -1.21 13.20 -21.78
CA GLU A 708 -1.16 12.19 -20.72
C GLU A 708 0.13 12.30 -19.89
N LYS A 709 1.28 12.48 -20.55
CA LYS A 709 2.57 12.64 -19.87
C LYS A 709 2.64 13.91 -19.02
N MET A 710 2.08 15.03 -19.51
CA MET A 710 2.09 16.33 -18.82
C MET A 710 1.25 16.37 -17.54
N LYS A 711 0.23 15.50 -17.38
CA LYS A 711 -0.48 15.33 -16.09
C LYS A 711 0.47 15.01 -14.93
N TYR A 712 1.60 14.38 -15.25
CA TYR A 712 2.62 13.96 -14.29
C TYR A 712 3.88 14.84 -14.33
N GLU A 713 3.79 16.08 -14.83
CA GLU A 713 4.97 16.96 -14.94
C GLU A 713 5.63 17.27 -13.59
N GLN A 714 6.93 17.57 -13.62
CA GLN A 714 7.71 17.96 -12.45
C GLN A 714 7.44 19.39 -11.96
N GLY A 715 6.77 20.23 -12.77
CA GLY A 715 6.56 21.66 -12.48
C GLY A 715 7.87 22.46 -12.39
N ASP A 716 7.82 23.62 -11.72
CA ASP A 716 8.94 24.57 -11.68
C ASP A 716 9.42 24.94 -10.26
N GLU A 717 8.80 24.39 -9.22
CA GLU A 717 9.06 24.72 -7.80
C GLU A 717 10.16 23.85 -7.16
N GLY A 718 11.02 23.22 -7.96
CA GLY A 718 12.21 22.49 -7.49
C GLY A 718 12.03 20.99 -7.24
N LEU A 719 10.85 20.42 -7.48
CA LEU A 719 10.66 18.97 -7.55
C LEU A 719 11.43 18.34 -8.73
N SER A 720 11.62 17.01 -8.69
CA SER A 720 12.25 16.24 -9.77
C SER A 720 11.54 14.93 -10.11
N PHE A 721 10.69 14.40 -9.24
CA PHE A 721 9.91 13.19 -9.52
C PHE A 721 8.82 13.44 -10.57
N GLY A 722 8.56 12.48 -11.46
CA GLY A 722 7.59 12.58 -12.55
C GLY A 722 8.21 12.92 -13.90
N TYR A 723 7.37 13.33 -14.85
CA TYR A 723 7.71 13.57 -16.25
C TYR A 723 8.40 14.93 -16.50
N LYS A 724 9.32 14.95 -17.46
CA LYS A 724 10.03 16.14 -17.95
C LYS A 724 9.98 16.20 -19.47
N ALA A 725 9.19 17.14 -19.98
CA ALA A 725 9.13 17.46 -21.41
C ALA A 725 10.45 18.07 -21.93
N VAL A 726 10.69 17.97 -23.23
CA VAL A 726 11.83 18.60 -23.92
C VAL A 726 11.82 20.12 -23.68
N GLY A 727 12.99 20.71 -23.38
CA GLY A 727 13.16 22.15 -23.16
C GLY A 727 12.72 22.68 -21.78
N HIS A 728 12.31 21.82 -20.85
CA HIS A 728 12.03 22.21 -19.45
C HIS A 728 13.28 22.69 -18.70
N TYR A 729 14.47 22.31 -19.16
CA TYR A 729 15.75 22.66 -18.54
C TYR A 729 16.61 23.57 -19.40
N ILE A 730 17.44 24.37 -18.73
CA ILE A 730 18.54 25.14 -19.32
C ILE A 730 19.82 24.28 -19.35
N VAL A 731 20.62 24.37 -20.43
CA VAL A 731 21.91 23.65 -20.54
C VAL A 731 23.16 24.53 -20.46
N ASP A 732 23.02 25.86 -20.55
CA ASP A 732 24.15 26.81 -20.48
C ASP A 732 23.76 28.21 -19.96
N ALA A 733 24.77 29.07 -19.80
CA ALA A 733 24.59 30.44 -19.32
C ALA A 733 23.86 31.38 -20.30
N ALA A 734 23.66 30.96 -21.57
CA ALA A 734 22.94 31.72 -22.58
C ALA A 734 21.43 31.42 -22.57
N GLY A 735 20.97 30.52 -21.69
CA GLY A 735 19.55 30.16 -21.58
C GLY A 735 19.08 29.15 -22.64
N ASN A 736 19.99 28.41 -23.29
CA ASN A 736 19.58 27.42 -24.28
C ASN A 736 18.75 26.29 -23.64
N PRO A 737 17.59 25.93 -24.22
CA PRO A 737 16.77 24.83 -23.74
C PRO A 737 17.33 23.47 -24.16
N ASP A 738 17.22 22.51 -23.23
CA ASP A 738 17.65 21.13 -23.41
C ASP A 738 16.83 20.40 -24.49
N PRO A 739 17.41 19.39 -25.18
CA PRO A 739 16.72 18.61 -26.19
C PRO A 739 16.20 17.23 -25.70
N VAL A 740 16.22 16.93 -24.40
CA VAL A 740 15.99 15.56 -23.88
C VAL A 740 14.61 15.39 -23.24
N GLU A 741 14.02 14.21 -23.41
CA GLU A 741 12.83 13.78 -22.70
C GLU A 741 13.24 12.93 -21.49
N GLY A 742 12.49 12.99 -20.39
CA GLY A 742 12.83 12.24 -19.19
C GLY A 742 11.62 11.88 -18.32
N VAL A 743 11.76 10.82 -17.55
CA VAL A 743 10.83 10.48 -16.46
C VAL A 743 11.60 9.96 -15.25
N ASN A 744 11.20 10.41 -14.07
CA ASN A 744 11.84 10.08 -12.81
C ASN A 744 10.82 9.43 -11.87
N VAL A 745 11.22 8.42 -11.10
CA VAL A 745 10.41 7.82 -10.02
C VAL A 745 11.17 7.94 -8.71
N ALA A 746 10.52 8.46 -7.67
CA ALA A 746 11.13 8.62 -6.34
C ALA A 746 11.46 7.24 -5.73
N LYS A 747 12.61 7.14 -5.04
CA LYS A 747 12.90 6.00 -4.15
C LYS A 747 11.77 5.83 -3.13
N ASP A 748 11.31 6.94 -2.57
CA ASP A 748 10.29 6.96 -1.52
C ASP A 748 8.94 6.38 -2.00
N ASP A 749 8.57 6.56 -3.28
CA ASP A 749 7.37 5.94 -3.86
C ASP A 749 7.63 4.48 -4.26
N ALA A 750 8.74 4.19 -4.93
CA ALA A 750 9.09 2.84 -5.38
C ALA A 750 9.23 1.85 -4.22
N LEU A 751 9.74 2.29 -3.06
CA LEU A 751 9.84 1.47 -1.85
C LEU A 751 8.56 1.45 -0.99
N SER A 752 7.56 2.29 -1.26
CA SER A 752 6.28 2.26 -0.55
C SER A 752 5.09 1.76 -1.38
N TYR A 753 5.28 1.52 -2.68
CA TYR A 753 4.24 1.05 -3.59
C TYR A 753 3.48 -0.17 -3.03
N PRO A 754 2.13 -0.22 -3.07
CA PRO A 754 1.22 0.68 -3.80
C PRO A 754 0.89 2.01 -3.10
N LYS A 755 1.42 2.29 -1.91
CA LYS A 755 1.22 3.59 -1.25
C LYS A 755 2.01 4.68 -1.98
N VAL A 756 1.32 5.74 -2.41
CA VAL A 756 1.93 7.01 -2.84
C VAL A 756 2.53 7.74 -1.62
N SER A 757 3.79 8.15 -1.71
CA SER A 757 4.53 8.86 -0.66
C SER A 757 5.04 10.24 -1.10
N ARG A 758 5.30 10.47 -2.40
CA ARG A 758 5.61 11.79 -2.99
C ARG A 758 4.62 12.18 -4.09
N ARG A 759 4.36 11.30 -5.08
CA ARG A 759 3.43 11.59 -6.18
C ARG A 759 2.89 10.36 -6.90
N GLU A 760 1.86 10.59 -7.71
CA GLU A 760 1.39 9.65 -8.72
C GLU A 760 2.23 9.71 -10.01
N TYR A 761 2.16 8.63 -10.79
CA TYR A 761 2.85 8.39 -12.07
C TYR A 761 1.87 7.85 -13.13
N PRO A 762 2.20 7.87 -14.44
CA PRO A 762 1.39 7.23 -15.49
C PRO A 762 1.14 5.75 -15.20
N THR A 763 0.02 5.21 -15.69
CA THR A 763 -0.41 3.82 -15.45
C THR A 763 0.70 2.81 -15.75
N VAL A 764 1.42 2.98 -16.87
CA VAL A 764 2.58 2.17 -17.28
C VAL A 764 3.66 2.06 -16.18
N ILE A 765 3.92 3.13 -15.43
CA ILE A 765 4.89 3.12 -14.33
C ILE A 765 4.33 2.38 -13.13
N ASN A 766 3.03 2.51 -12.84
CA ASN A 766 2.40 1.84 -11.71
C ASN A 766 2.30 0.32 -11.95
N GLU A 767 1.88 -0.09 -13.15
CA GLU A 767 1.88 -1.49 -13.61
C GLU A 767 3.28 -2.12 -13.54
N LEU A 768 4.31 -1.37 -13.94
CA LEU A 768 5.70 -1.82 -13.90
C LEU A 768 6.40 -1.54 -12.56
N MET A 769 5.73 -0.97 -11.55
CA MET A 769 6.38 -0.57 -10.30
C MET A 769 6.89 -1.80 -9.55
N GLY A 770 5.99 -2.72 -9.20
CA GLY A 770 6.34 -3.98 -8.53
C GLY A 770 7.31 -4.88 -9.31
N PRO A 771 7.10 -5.16 -10.61
CA PRO A 771 7.95 -6.11 -11.35
C PRO A 771 9.26 -5.52 -11.90
N VAL A 772 9.41 -4.18 -12.00
CA VAL A 772 10.59 -3.55 -12.61
C VAL A 772 11.20 -2.44 -11.74
N VAL A 773 10.41 -1.44 -11.33
CA VAL A 773 10.96 -0.23 -10.69
C VAL A 773 11.43 -0.49 -9.26
N THR A 774 10.63 -1.17 -8.44
CA THR A 774 10.99 -1.48 -7.04
C THR A 774 12.23 -2.38 -6.96
N PRO A 775 12.33 -3.53 -7.68
CA PRO A 775 13.54 -4.36 -7.66
C PRO A 775 14.80 -3.62 -8.15
N PHE A 776 14.66 -2.75 -9.18
CA PHE A 776 15.76 -1.89 -9.63
C PHE A 776 16.21 -0.92 -8.53
N VAL A 777 15.27 -0.22 -7.88
CA VAL A 777 15.57 0.75 -6.83
C VAL A 777 16.19 0.07 -5.60
N GLU A 778 15.67 -1.08 -5.17
CA GLU A 778 16.24 -1.84 -4.05
C GLU A 778 17.68 -2.27 -4.34
N LYS A 779 17.93 -2.87 -5.51
CA LYS A 779 19.26 -3.31 -5.93
C LYS A 779 20.25 -2.15 -6.02
N CYS A 780 19.80 -0.99 -6.50
CA CYS A 780 20.61 0.23 -6.54
C CYS A 780 20.87 0.83 -5.15
N VAL A 781 19.90 0.77 -4.22
CA VAL A 781 20.09 1.15 -2.82
C VAL A 781 21.16 0.28 -2.16
N ASP A 782 21.13 -1.03 -2.36
CA ASP A 782 22.11 -1.96 -1.78
C ASP A 782 23.53 -1.76 -2.36
N ILE A 783 23.63 -1.52 -3.68
CA ILE A 783 24.90 -1.18 -4.35
C ILE A 783 25.48 0.12 -3.79
N SER A 784 24.67 1.18 -3.67
CA SER A 784 25.09 2.45 -3.08
C SER A 784 25.47 2.31 -1.60
N ASN A 785 24.67 1.62 -0.79
CA ASN A 785 24.92 1.45 0.64
C ASN A 785 26.22 0.66 0.90
N THR A 786 26.54 -0.32 0.06
CA THR A 786 27.82 -1.04 0.10
C THR A 786 29.00 -0.06 -0.08
N MET A 787 28.96 0.79 -1.10
CA MET A 787 30.02 1.76 -1.36
C MET A 787 30.05 2.89 -0.30
N ILE A 788 28.90 3.32 0.22
CA ILE A 788 28.79 4.30 1.31
C ILE A 788 29.42 3.76 2.61
N GLY A 789 29.23 2.47 2.92
CA GLY A 789 29.92 1.82 4.05
C GLY A 789 31.44 1.83 3.87
N ILE A 790 31.94 1.43 2.70
CA ILE A 790 33.38 1.47 2.41
C ILE A 790 33.94 2.89 2.51
N PHE A 791 33.24 3.90 1.99
CA PHE A 791 33.65 5.31 2.14
C PHE A 791 33.60 5.78 3.60
N ASN A 792 32.61 5.36 4.41
CA ASN A 792 32.53 5.68 5.84
C ASN A 792 33.81 5.27 6.57
N ASP A 793 34.26 4.04 6.32
CA ASP A 793 35.37 3.44 7.05
C ASP A 793 36.72 3.96 6.53
N LYS A 794 36.86 4.18 5.22
CA LYS A 794 38.04 4.86 4.64
C LYS A 794 38.15 6.33 5.06
N LEU A 795 37.03 6.99 5.37
CA LEU A 795 37.00 8.33 5.97
C LEU A 795 37.23 8.32 7.49
N GLY A 796 37.42 7.16 8.13
CA GLY A 796 37.65 7.06 9.58
C GLY A 796 36.48 7.60 10.42
N LEU A 797 35.26 7.51 9.90
CA LEU A 797 34.05 7.95 10.59
C LEU A 797 33.55 6.89 11.59
N PRO A 798 32.72 7.28 12.58
CA PRO A 798 32.00 6.33 13.42
C PRO A 798 31.17 5.34 12.58
N GLU A 799 30.96 4.13 13.11
CA GLU A 799 30.27 3.06 12.39
C GLU A 799 28.89 3.51 11.87
N GLY A 800 28.70 3.40 10.56
CA GLY A 800 27.47 3.78 9.87
C GLY A 800 27.09 5.26 9.95
N ALA A 801 28.03 6.19 10.20
CA ALA A 801 27.75 7.63 10.22
C ALA A 801 27.15 8.11 8.89
N LEU A 802 27.75 7.77 7.75
CA LEU A 802 27.17 8.09 6.44
C LEU A 802 25.87 7.33 6.16
N ALA A 803 25.73 6.08 6.64
CA ALA A 803 24.52 5.28 6.45
C ALA A 803 23.30 5.87 7.17
N LYS A 804 23.50 6.49 8.35
CA LYS A 804 22.46 7.22 9.11
C LYS A 804 21.94 8.46 8.37
N LEU A 805 22.70 9.00 7.41
CA LEU A 805 22.26 10.10 6.53
C LEU A 805 21.48 9.59 5.30
N HIS A 806 21.43 8.27 5.08
CA HIS A 806 20.83 7.61 3.92
C HIS A 806 19.87 6.48 4.33
N GLY A 807 19.13 6.66 5.43
CA GLY A 807 18.22 5.63 5.94
C GLY A 807 17.21 5.18 4.88
N ARG A 808 17.08 3.86 4.70
CA ARG A 808 16.29 3.25 3.61
C ARG A 808 14.86 3.79 3.57
N ASN A 809 14.24 3.96 4.74
CA ASN A 809 12.86 4.41 4.91
C ASN A 809 12.72 5.92 5.12
N ASP A 810 13.82 6.68 5.20
CA ASP A 810 13.77 8.12 5.33
C ASP A 810 13.33 8.75 4.01
N PHE A 811 12.49 9.78 4.09
CA PHE A 811 12.17 10.61 2.92
C PHE A 811 13.46 11.24 2.40
N SER A 812 13.75 11.01 1.12
CA SER A 812 14.97 11.50 0.47
C SER A 812 14.68 11.97 -0.94
N ALA A 813 15.47 12.91 -1.44
CA ALA A 813 15.43 13.30 -2.85
C ALA A 813 15.91 12.18 -3.81
N SER A 814 16.16 10.95 -3.35
CA SER A 814 16.65 9.83 -4.17
C SER A 814 15.62 9.41 -5.23
N GLU A 815 16.08 9.11 -6.43
CA GLU A 815 15.21 8.77 -7.57
C GLU A 815 15.90 7.86 -8.59
N THR A 816 15.12 7.06 -9.31
CA THR A 816 15.53 6.50 -10.60
C THR A 816 15.05 7.39 -11.73
N ARG A 817 15.84 7.53 -12.80
CA ARG A 817 15.61 8.45 -13.91
C ARG A 817 15.93 7.80 -15.25
N THR A 818 14.92 7.70 -16.12
CA THR A 818 15.09 7.31 -17.53
C THR A 818 15.15 8.58 -18.38
N ILE A 819 16.12 8.67 -19.29
CA ILE A 819 16.35 9.82 -20.17
C ILE A 819 16.48 9.34 -21.61
N LYS A 820 15.79 10.02 -22.53
CA LYS A 820 15.97 9.87 -23.97
C LYS A 820 16.47 11.18 -24.58
N ALA A 821 17.66 11.14 -25.19
CA ALA A 821 18.15 12.20 -26.05
C ALA A 821 18.00 11.77 -27.53
N PRO A 822 17.41 12.60 -28.40
CA PRO A 822 17.11 12.21 -29.77
C PRO A 822 18.36 12.11 -30.65
N ALA A 823 18.27 11.31 -31.70
CA ALA A 823 19.24 11.23 -32.78
C ALA A 823 19.46 12.58 -33.50
N ASN A 824 20.62 12.72 -34.14
CA ASN A 824 21.00 13.81 -35.05
C ASN A 824 20.96 15.22 -34.42
N LEU A 825 21.24 15.33 -33.12
CA LEU A 825 21.47 16.62 -32.46
C LEU A 825 22.58 17.41 -33.16
N THR A 826 22.34 18.71 -33.36
CA THR A 826 23.30 19.64 -33.97
C THR A 826 24.65 19.58 -33.25
N PRO A 827 25.78 19.42 -33.97
CA PRO A 827 27.11 19.44 -33.36
C PRO A 827 27.32 20.68 -32.47
N GLY A 828 27.82 20.46 -31.26
CA GLY A 828 27.99 21.51 -30.25
C GLY A 828 26.75 21.80 -29.38
N LYS A 829 25.52 21.40 -29.78
CA LYS A 829 24.35 21.53 -28.91
C LYS A 829 24.43 20.54 -27.75
N LEU A 830 24.48 21.05 -26.52
CA LEU A 830 24.48 20.23 -25.31
C LEU A 830 23.13 19.52 -25.13
N ALA A 831 23.18 18.24 -24.76
CA ALA A 831 22.02 17.47 -24.33
C ALA A 831 21.78 17.67 -22.82
N ILE A 832 22.85 17.72 -22.03
CA ILE A 832 22.85 18.12 -20.62
C ILE A 832 24.06 19.03 -20.39
N GLY A 833 23.86 20.14 -19.68
CA GLY A 833 24.90 21.11 -19.38
C GLY A 833 26.06 20.55 -18.55
N GLY A 834 27.19 21.28 -18.52
CA GLY A 834 28.28 20.99 -17.58
C GLY A 834 27.84 21.26 -16.15
N HIS A 835 27.85 20.24 -15.28
CA HIS A 835 27.37 20.30 -13.89
C HIS A 835 28.03 19.25 -13.00
N THR A 836 27.88 19.40 -11.68
CA THR A 836 28.08 18.33 -10.68
C THR A 836 26.76 17.65 -10.31
N ASP A 837 26.86 16.43 -9.77
CA ASP A 837 25.70 15.73 -9.24
C ASP A 837 25.26 16.24 -7.86
N PHE A 838 23.95 16.21 -7.62
CA PHE A 838 23.34 16.90 -6.47
C PHE A 838 23.43 16.10 -5.15
N GLY A 839 23.62 14.78 -5.25
CA GLY A 839 23.49 13.82 -4.15
C GLY A 839 24.81 13.26 -3.65
N THR A 840 24.80 12.00 -3.21
CA THR A 840 25.95 11.28 -2.64
C THR A 840 26.63 10.40 -3.68
N LEU A 841 25.85 9.60 -4.42
CA LEU A 841 26.32 8.71 -5.49
C LEU A 841 25.31 8.66 -6.64
N SER A 842 25.82 8.51 -7.86
CA SER A 842 25.04 8.24 -9.07
C SER A 842 25.46 6.92 -9.70
N LEU A 843 24.49 6.11 -10.14
CA LEU A 843 24.69 4.81 -10.81
C LEU A 843 24.05 4.88 -12.20
N LEU A 844 24.86 4.98 -13.26
CA LEU A 844 24.45 5.25 -14.65
C LEU A 844 24.74 4.08 -15.59
N VAL A 845 23.78 3.73 -16.45
CA VAL A 845 24.02 2.96 -17.68
C VAL A 845 23.44 3.72 -18.88
N ASN A 846 24.18 3.75 -20.00
CA ASN A 846 23.78 4.38 -21.25
C ASN A 846 24.19 3.54 -22.47
N ASN A 847 23.36 3.54 -23.51
CA ASN A 847 23.55 2.69 -24.70
C ASN A 847 24.65 3.19 -25.67
N LEU A 848 24.86 4.51 -25.71
CA LEU A 848 25.78 5.19 -26.63
C LEU A 848 26.62 6.23 -25.87
N GLY A 849 27.70 6.71 -26.49
CA GLY A 849 28.60 7.72 -25.94
C GLY A 849 27.97 9.09 -25.71
N GLY A 850 28.80 10.13 -25.65
CA GLY A 850 28.34 11.52 -25.45
C GLY A 850 28.40 12.02 -24.01
N LEU A 851 28.57 11.15 -23.01
CA LEU A 851 29.01 11.58 -21.68
C LEU A 851 30.46 12.08 -21.79
N GLN A 852 30.74 13.25 -21.23
CA GLN A 852 32.09 13.79 -21.07
C GLN A 852 32.30 14.25 -19.62
N VAL A 853 33.47 13.92 -19.06
CA VAL A 853 33.98 14.48 -17.80
C VAL A 853 35.01 15.56 -18.10
N LEU A 854 35.19 16.50 -17.17
CA LEU A 854 36.28 17.46 -17.17
C LEU A 854 37.29 17.02 -16.09
N PRO A 855 38.45 16.44 -16.44
CA PRO A 855 39.42 15.99 -15.45
C PRO A 855 39.95 17.16 -14.59
N PRO A 856 40.13 16.98 -13.26
CA PRO A 856 40.68 18.02 -12.39
C PRO A 856 42.00 18.61 -12.91
N GLY A 857 42.14 19.94 -12.83
CA GLY A 857 43.31 20.66 -13.34
C GLY A 857 43.40 20.82 -14.86
N THR A 858 42.34 20.49 -15.62
CA THR A 858 42.32 20.61 -17.09
C THR A 858 41.16 21.47 -17.62
N SER A 859 41.31 22.00 -18.84
CA SER A 859 40.23 22.63 -19.63
C SER A 859 39.50 21.66 -20.56
N GLU A 860 40.06 20.45 -20.76
CA GLU A 860 39.70 19.56 -21.87
C GLU A 860 38.69 18.49 -21.48
N TRP A 861 37.62 18.41 -22.25
CA TRP A 861 36.51 17.49 -22.00
C TRP A 861 36.79 16.09 -22.55
N SER A 862 37.05 15.14 -21.67
CA SER A 862 37.32 13.74 -22.01
C SER A 862 36.01 12.94 -22.10
N TYR A 863 35.83 12.15 -23.16
CA TYR A 863 34.67 11.26 -23.29
C TYR A 863 34.72 10.09 -22.29
N VAL A 864 33.55 9.63 -21.84
CA VAL A 864 33.40 8.35 -21.14
C VAL A 864 32.74 7.34 -22.09
N ARG A 865 33.32 6.15 -22.21
CA ARG A 865 32.85 5.10 -23.13
C ARG A 865 31.89 4.14 -22.39
N PRO A 866 30.69 3.86 -22.93
CA PRO A 866 29.87 2.78 -22.39
C PRO A 866 30.58 1.44 -22.57
N LEU A 867 30.64 0.64 -21.49
CA LEU A 867 31.19 -0.71 -21.50
C LEU A 867 30.07 -1.72 -21.20
N PRO A 868 29.85 -2.76 -22.04
CA PRO A 868 28.86 -3.80 -21.75
C PRO A 868 29.11 -4.48 -20.41
N GLY A 869 28.05 -4.74 -19.63
CA GLY A 869 28.15 -5.37 -18.31
C GLY A 869 28.82 -4.51 -17.23
N HIS A 870 28.87 -3.19 -17.43
CA HIS A 870 29.36 -2.22 -16.46
C HIS A 870 28.36 -1.08 -16.30
N MET A 871 28.23 -0.55 -15.09
CA MET A 871 27.66 0.79 -14.85
C MET A 871 28.79 1.81 -14.65
N ILE A 872 28.51 3.07 -14.97
CA ILE A 872 29.35 4.22 -14.62
C ILE A 872 28.87 4.75 -13.28
N CYS A 873 29.76 4.85 -12.31
CA CYS A 873 29.47 5.38 -10.98
C CYS A 873 30.22 6.69 -10.77
N ASN A 874 29.61 7.64 -10.06
CA ASN A 874 30.30 8.85 -9.61
C ASN A 874 29.89 9.36 -8.24
N VAL A 875 30.82 10.07 -7.60
CA VAL A 875 30.60 10.89 -6.40
C VAL A 875 29.68 12.07 -6.76
N GLY A 876 28.80 12.44 -5.83
CA GLY A 876 28.01 13.68 -5.87
C GLY A 876 28.36 14.67 -4.75
N ASP A 877 27.81 15.87 -4.85
CA ASP A 877 28.14 17.01 -3.99
C ASP A 877 27.97 16.78 -2.49
N THR A 878 26.95 16.04 -2.03
CA THR A 878 26.75 15.84 -0.58
C THR A 878 27.82 14.94 0.00
N LEU A 879 28.33 13.96 -0.75
CA LEU A 879 29.47 13.14 -0.32
C LEU A 879 30.79 13.93 -0.34
N THR A 880 30.94 14.90 -1.26
CA THR A 880 32.05 15.88 -1.23
C THR A 880 31.97 16.77 0.02
N MET A 881 30.77 17.21 0.42
CA MET A 881 30.56 17.99 1.64
C MET A 881 30.88 17.17 2.89
N PHE A 882 30.23 16.01 3.09
CA PHE A 882 30.43 15.17 4.28
C PHE A 882 31.90 14.76 4.46
N SER A 883 32.60 14.44 3.37
CA SER A 883 34.03 14.07 3.38
C SER A 883 35.00 15.25 3.50
N GLY A 884 34.52 16.48 3.71
CA GLY A 884 35.36 17.68 3.82
C GLY A 884 36.17 17.99 2.57
N GLY A 885 35.72 17.52 1.40
CA GLY A 885 36.41 17.68 0.11
C GLY A 885 37.38 16.56 -0.26
N LEU A 886 37.45 15.46 0.51
CA LEU A 886 38.30 14.31 0.17
C LEU A 886 37.79 13.49 -1.02
N LEU A 887 36.46 13.33 -1.17
CA LEU A 887 35.84 12.63 -2.29
C LEU A 887 35.29 13.64 -3.30
N ASN A 888 35.62 13.48 -4.59
CA ASN A 888 35.50 14.53 -5.59
C ASN A 888 34.27 14.41 -6.51
N SER A 889 33.17 15.11 -6.23
CA SER A 889 32.04 15.26 -7.15
C SER A 889 32.49 15.98 -8.43
N ASN A 890 32.69 15.29 -9.55
CA ASN A 890 33.34 15.92 -10.71
C ASN A 890 32.37 16.48 -11.77
N ILE A 891 32.83 17.53 -12.45
CA ILE A 891 32.07 18.24 -13.48
C ILE A 891 31.97 17.36 -14.73
N HIS A 892 30.74 17.13 -15.19
CA HIS A 892 30.45 16.34 -16.37
C HIS A 892 29.30 16.96 -17.18
N ARG A 893 29.20 16.59 -18.46
CA ARG A 893 28.17 17.06 -19.41
C ARG A 893 27.76 15.95 -20.36
N VAL A 894 26.65 16.14 -21.08
CA VAL A 894 26.27 15.25 -22.19
C VAL A 894 26.22 16.05 -23.50
N VAL A 895 27.06 15.65 -24.45
CA VAL A 895 27.10 16.11 -25.85
C VAL A 895 26.48 15.04 -26.77
N PRO A 896 26.22 15.32 -28.06
CA PRO A 896 25.80 14.29 -29.01
C PRO A 896 26.82 13.14 -29.07
N PRO A 897 26.39 11.86 -29.20
CA PRO A 897 27.32 10.73 -29.24
C PRO A 897 28.34 10.84 -30.38
N PRO A 898 29.59 10.35 -30.19
CA PRO A 898 30.67 10.58 -31.14
C PRO A 898 30.47 9.81 -32.46
N GLY A 899 30.91 10.40 -33.57
CA GLY A 899 30.93 9.75 -34.89
C GLY A 899 29.57 9.27 -35.37
N SER A 900 29.48 8.04 -35.86
CA SER A 900 28.24 7.40 -36.32
C SER A 900 27.18 7.25 -35.23
N GLN A 901 27.58 7.17 -33.95
CA GLN A 901 26.64 7.06 -32.82
C GLN A 901 25.67 8.25 -32.74
N SER A 902 26.06 9.43 -33.25
CA SER A 902 25.21 10.63 -33.30
C SER A 902 23.88 10.42 -34.03
N LYS A 903 23.78 9.42 -34.91
CA LYS A 903 22.61 9.14 -35.75
C LYS A 903 21.51 8.31 -35.06
N HIS A 904 21.70 7.94 -33.80
CA HIS A 904 20.83 7.03 -33.05
C HIS A 904 20.37 7.66 -31.74
N ASP A 905 19.20 7.26 -31.24
CA ASP A 905 18.67 7.75 -29.97
C ASP A 905 19.54 7.28 -28.79
N ARG A 906 20.00 8.23 -27.98
CA ARG A 906 20.81 7.96 -26.79
C ARG A 906 19.90 7.83 -25.57
N TRP A 907 19.88 6.63 -25.01
CA TRP A 907 19.20 6.31 -23.77
C TRP A 907 20.16 6.39 -22.57
N SER A 908 19.63 6.77 -21.41
CA SER A 908 20.33 6.66 -20.13
C SER A 908 19.36 6.30 -19.03
N GLN A 909 19.79 5.41 -18.16
CA GLN A 909 19.10 5.08 -16.92
C GLN A 909 20.05 5.40 -15.78
N VAL A 910 19.59 6.18 -14.80
CA VAL A 910 20.39 6.58 -13.64
C VAL A 910 19.61 6.30 -12.37
N TYR A 911 20.28 5.78 -11.34
CA TYR A 911 19.81 5.89 -9.96
C TYR A 911 20.64 6.94 -9.21
N PHE A 912 19.96 7.91 -8.59
CA PHE A 912 20.58 8.94 -7.77
C PHE A 912 20.34 8.64 -6.30
N THR A 913 21.41 8.41 -5.56
CA THR A 913 21.39 8.26 -4.10
C THR A 913 21.61 9.63 -3.47
N ARG A 914 20.64 10.10 -2.67
CA ARG A 914 20.68 11.40 -2.01
C ARG A 914 20.40 11.24 -0.51
N PRO A 915 20.96 12.08 0.37
CA PRO A 915 20.69 12.01 1.81
C PRO A 915 19.20 12.24 2.12
N ALA A 916 18.77 11.81 3.30
CA ALA A 916 17.47 12.13 3.87
C ALA A 916 17.20 13.65 3.79
N ASP A 917 15.96 14.05 3.51
CA ASP A 917 15.57 15.43 3.20
C ASP A 917 16.05 16.44 4.26
N ASN A 918 15.98 16.06 5.53
CA ASN A 918 16.36 16.86 6.69
C ASN A 918 17.85 16.77 7.07
N ALA A 919 18.67 15.96 6.37
CA ALA A 919 20.09 15.80 6.69
C ALA A 919 20.84 17.13 6.50
N PRO A 920 21.57 17.64 7.52
CA PRO A 920 22.32 18.88 7.40
C PRO A 920 23.54 18.67 6.51
N LEU A 921 23.73 19.53 5.51
CA LEU A 921 24.88 19.46 4.61
C LEU A 921 26.07 20.21 5.22
N LEU A 922 26.88 19.46 5.98
CA LEU A 922 28.08 19.92 6.67
C LEU A 922 29.18 18.84 6.61
N PRO A 923 30.48 19.20 6.64
CA PRO A 923 31.56 18.23 6.81
C PRO A 923 31.48 17.50 8.16
N LEU A 924 31.78 16.20 8.14
CA LEU A 924 31.76 15.33 9.31
C LEU A 924 33.10 15.41 10.06
N LEU A 925 33.31 16.57 10.70
CA LEU A 925 34.55 16.96 11.39
C LEU A 925 34.88 16.11 12.64
N GLU A 926 34.00 15.19 13.05
CA GLU A 926 34.31 14.15 14.04
C GLU A 926 35.39 13.16 13.56
N SER A 927 35.57 13.01 12.25
CA SER A 927 36.70 12.27 11.68
C SER A 927 37.98 13.13 11.67
N PRO A 928 39.12 12.63 12.21
CA PRO A 928 40.39 13.33 12.15
C PRO A 928 40.86 13.62 10.72
N ILE A 929 40.68 12.70 9.77
CA ILE A 929 41.15 12.88 8.38
C ILE A 929 40.26 13.89 7.62
N ILE A 930 38.95 13.89 7.86
CA ILE A 930 38.04 14.91 7.31
C ILE A 930 38.37 16.29 7.89
N SER A 931 38.58 16.36 9.20
CA SER A 931 38.94 17.61 9.88
C SER A 931 40.30 18.16 9.42
N GLU A 932 41.32 17.31 9.29
CA GLU A 932 42.64 17.72 8.77
C GLU A 932 42.57 18.19 7.30
N ALA A 933 41.78 17.51 6.46
CA ALA A 933 41.59 17.89 5.07
C ALA A 933 40.84 19.24 4.94
N PHE A 934 39.70 19.37 5.62
CA PHE A 934 38.86 20.58 5.57
C PHE A 934 39.61 21.82 6.07
N ASN A 935 40.38 21.69 7.15
CA ASN A 935 41.17 22.80 7.72
C ASN A 935 42.34 23.27 6.82
N LYS A 936 42.71 22.52 5.77
CA LYS A 936 43.70 22.93 4.76
C LYS A 936 43.11 23.67 3.57
N LEU A 937 41.78 23.68 3.42
CA LEU A 937 41.09 24.36 2.33
C LEU A 937 41.04 25.88 2.56
N SER A 938 40.91 26.68 1.49
CA SER A 938 40.71 28.13 1.62
C SER A 938 39.35 28.45 2.27
N PRO A 939 39.17 29.63 2.89
CA PRO A 939 37.90 30.01 3.52
C PRO A 939 36.70 29.96 2.55
N GLU A 940 36.92 30.31 1.28
CA GLU A 940 35.91 30.27 0.22
C GLU A 940 35.51 28.83 -0.11
N ARG A 941 36.50 27.92 -0.16
CA ARG A 941 36.27 26.50 -0.39
C ARG A 941 35.60 25.84 0.81
N GLN A 942 36.00 26.18 2.04
CA GLN A 942 35.32 25.76 3.27
C GLN A 942 33.85 26.19 3.28
N ALA A 943 33.55 27.45 2.94
CA ALA A 943 32.18 27.94 2.82
C ALA A 943 31.37 27.19 1.73
N SER A 944 32.00 26.82 0.61
CA SER A 944 31.34 26.05 -0.46
C SER A 944 30.94 24.62 -0.07
N LEU A 945 31.57 24.05 0.97
CA LEU A 945 31.29 22.72 1.50
C LEU A 945 30.43 22.72 2.77
N SER A 946 30.24 23.88 3.38
CA SER A 946 29.40 24.10 4.57
C SER A 946 28.25 25.08 4.28
N PRO A 947 27.34 24.79 3.33
CA PRO A 947 26.31 25.73 2.88
C PRO A 947 25.24 26.08 3.93
N GLY A 948 25.20 25.40 5.08
CA GLY A 948 24.30 25.72 6.19
C GLY A 948 22.82 25.41 5.94
N VAL A 949 22.52 24.45 5.06
CA VAL A 949 21.17 24.07 4.62
C VAL A 949 20.95 22.56 4.69
N THR A 950 19.71 22.11 4.56
CA THR A 950 19.39 20.67 4.47
C THR A 950 19.62 20.10 3.07
N SER A 951 19.67 18.77 2.97
CA SER A 951 19.64 18.01 1.70
C SER A 951 18.51 18.49 0.78
N TRP A 952 17.30 18.65 1.32
CA TRP A 952 16.12 19.09 0.57
C TRP A 952 16.22 20.54 0.09
N ASP A 953 16.69 21.47 0.93
CA ASP A 953 16.85 22.88 0.55
C ASP A 953 17.86 23.04 -0.59
N TRP A 954 19.00 22.34 -0.47
CA TRP A 954 20.06 22.31 -1.49
C TRP A 954 19.56 21.74 -2.82
N PHE A 955 18.88 20.60 -2.76
CA PHE A 955 18.28 19.94 -3.91
C PHE A 955 17.24 20.83 -4.60
N THR A 956 16.28 21.35 -3.83
CA THR A 956 15.17 22.18 -4.32
C THR A 956 15.69 23.49 -4.91
N ARG A 957 16.67 24.16 -4.29
CA ARG A 957 17.32 25.37 -4.84
C ARG A 957 17.87 25.11 -6.23
N ARG A 958 18.69 24.06 -6.38
CA ARG A 958 19.34 23.74 -7.67
C ARG A 958 18.30 23.33 -8.71
N GLN A 959 17.39 22.41 -8.39
CA GLN A 959 16.34 21.99 -9.34
C GLN A 959 15.43 23.15 -9.75
N LYS A 960 15.14 24.11 -8.87
CA LYS A 960 14.37 25.31 -9.21
C LYS A 960 15.13 26.20 -10.22
N ASN A 961 16.43 26.41 -10.00
CA ASN A 961 17.28 27.22 -10.87
C ASN A 961 17.66 26.53 -12.20
N TYR A 962 17.44 25.21 -12.32
CA TYR A 962 17.59 24.45 -13.56
C TYR A 962 16.44 24.68 -14.57
N ARG A 963 15.27 25.17 -14.11
CA ARG A 963 14.03 25.28 -14.91
C ARG A 963 14.03 26.47 -15.87
N THR A 964 13.62 26.24 -17.11
CA THR A 964 13.52 27.27 -18.16
C THR A 964 12.62 28.44 -17.78
N LYS A 965 11.48 28.20 -17.10
CA LYS A 965 10.56 29.29 -16.66
C LYS A 965 11.14 30.18 -15.54
N ASN A 966 12.14 29.70 -14.80
CA ASN A 966 12.77 30.44 -13.70
C ASN A 966 14.03 31.21 -14.15
N HIS A 967 14.59 30.90 -15.32
CA HIS A 967 15.81 31.50 -15.81
C HIS A 967 15.63 32.99 -16.17
N LYS A 968 16.40 33.86 -15.52
CA LYS A 968 16.36 35.33 -15.75
C LYS A 968 17.69 35.90 -16.29
N GLY A 969 18.65 35.03 -16.59
CA GLY A 969 19.99 35.38 -17.06
C GLY A 969 21.09 34.57 -16.37
N ALA A 970 22.33 34.98 -16.60
CA ALA A 970 23.53 34.28 -16.12
C ALA A 970 23.57 34.07 -14.59
N ASP A 971 23.03 35.01 -13.80
CA ASP A 971 22.99 34.90 -12.34
C ASP A 971 22.11 33.73 -11.86
N THR A 972 21.02 33.43 -12.56
CA THR A 972 20.20 32.23 -12.26
C THR A 972 20.95 30.94 -12.58
N TRP A 973 21.73 30.95 -13.67
CA TRP A 973 22.59 29.82 -14.04
C TRP A 973 23.76 29.63 -13.06
N ALA A 974 24.30 30.70 -12.48
CA ALA A 974 25.25 30.64 -11.37
C ALA A 974 24.59 30.08 -10.09
N ALA A 975 23.37 30.51 -9.75
CA ALA A 975 22.66 30.02 -8.57
C ALA A 975 22.19 28.54 -8.64
N ASN A 976 22.26 27.91 -9.82
CA ASN A 976 22.06 26.48 -10.05
C ASN A 976 23.27 25.61 -9.62
N ARG A 977 24.44 26.23 -9.44
CA ARG A 977 25.70 25.55 -9.18
C ARG A 977 25.75 24.89 -7.80
N GLY A 978 26.61 23.89 -7.69
CA GLY A 978 26.92 23.12 -6.50
C GLY A 978 28.38 23.29 -6.09
N THR A 979 29.09 22.18 -5.85
CA THR A 979 30.48 22.22 -5.35
C THR A 979 31.55 22.44 -6.43
N GLU A 980 31.20 22.79 -7.68
CA GLU A 980 32.19 23.09 -8.73
C GLU A 980 32.94 24.42 -8.55
N HIS A 981 32.45 25.33 -7.71
CA HIS A 981 33.11 26.61 -7.46
C HIS A 981 34.43 26.46 -6.68
N GLY A 982 35.42 27.30 -7.01
CA GLY A 982 36.69 27.40 -6.27
C GLY A 982 37.59 26.17 -6.40
N ARG A 983 37.68 25.58 -7.59
CA ARG A 983 38.55 24.41 -7.91
C ARG A 983 39.69 24.74 -8.91
N ALA A 984 40.08 26.00 -8.99
CA ALA A 984 41.18 26.50 -9.82
C ALA A 984 42.40 26.77 -8.94
#